data_AF-A0A5Q4ZX09-F1
#
_entry.id   AF-A0A5Q4ZX09-F1
#
_cell.length_a   1.000
_cell.length_b   1.000
_cell.length_c   1.000
_cell.angle_alpha   90.00
_cell.angle_beta   90.00
_cell.angle_gamma   90.00
#
_symmetry.space_group_name_H-M   'P 1'
#
loop_
_entity.id
_entity.type
_entity.pdbx_description
1 polymer ?
#
loop_
_entity_poly.entity_id
_entity_poly.type
_entity_poly.pdbx_seq_one_letter_code
_entity_poly.pdbx_strand_id
1 'polypeptide(L)'
;MITSYDTEFTINYGEEYLNNIFVYQDDESGLCENFDDDGFHICTEFSWTTYLNSLEINKSLLLSTSSITSDDAIRSLQELADNNIQIFLLLDDSDANREAIEALSGRCCIRIGVAQQGALIIADHQQEEFKQGVIFSNDIVDNSDFFYHIELEEKQIDDYYRLFCYLFWTKSTSEYLIQGKKQSCSNGDSPVNYIDLPHQHVLSESLFSKLNTAITHQSSVCSNEFLLEQLSQSKTATNVLMTLGQASKQPLLNLINATDHIQLFVKKALPQVILSKNEAWLLPTTSDVNNINWALKLTENQRCSIENYQNELLSTCYWNLNKRVKLKSISSTVLFANKMELEVNYEDEMYISLNNTECKSFDDFENKSAHMIAEELDFTKFNDRNLAKNIHYSITISPPYLASNAKEDPLHQHWLALQQHWNDEVERLERKQFQIEKSKDTVSDNVKRFMSNFLTGQLNKKRTQTRELDKLKTVTLSKLSLQARSKAEKDINELILSLSLSMDKVVEATDIAEQELKWDKENSRLTQILDSSTKNSAQAERELEQFKLKSVDETKENNIALSNNWQHWLVEFCKTDFVNKVAEYPLKKINEFGAENTNNLEAYLHVQFNDMPNEQLIMGWNTLIDTYKQNSILKEELPQTADDIRVWLDSHAESATKKLKQTIKNLIDADVKNKMQVRSEERKRVESATVAFKQMFSAYEQKVNGLNREYKSLMNNVEQLNNKKNKDLSDLNKHSTNKIFKTKNKDSVLAKLFGKDVMNTNTSFVLNWPSEELPCVGNLYTCKNNRFLAIRYKADIELAKQEAARLHADLVVERSSK
;
A
#
# COMPACT_ATOMS: atom_id res chain seq x y z
N MET A 1 34.94 -6.26 31.43
CA MET A 1 33.78 -5.68 30.74
C MET A 1 32.66 -6.71 30.74
N ILE A 2 31.41 -6.27 30.66
CA ILE A 2 30.27 -7.17 30.44
C ILE A 2 30.23 -7.47 28.93
N THR A 3 30.27 -8.73 28.55
CA THR A 3 30.34 -9.19 27.16
C THR A 3 29.33 -10.30 26.94
N SER A 4 28.89 -10.47 25.69
CA SER A 4 28.14 -11.65 25.28
C SER A 4 28.92 -12.93 25.57
N TYR A 5 28.20 -14.03 25.75
CA TYR A 5 28.78 -15.36 25.91
C TYR A 5 28.11 -16.34 24.96
N ASP A 6 28.91 -17.28 24.47
CA ASP A 6 28.43 -18.40 23.65
C ASP A 6 28.09 -19.57 24.57
N THR A 7 26.98 -20.21 24.28
CA THR A 7 26.51 -21.35 25.06
C THR A 7 25.78 -22.33 24.16
N GLU A 8 25.83 -23.59 24.55
CA GLU A 8 25.19 -24.69 23.84
C GLU A 8 24.20 -25.40 24.75
N PHE A 9 23.12 -25.90 24.17
CA PHE A 9 22.19 -26.79 24.84
C PHE A 9 21.57 -27.77 23.84
N THR A 10 21.11 -28.91 24.35
CA THR A 10 20.51 -29.97 23.52
C THR A 10 19.06 -30.15 23.91
N ILE A 11 18.17 -30.23 22.91
CA ILE A 11 16.78 -30.65 23.11
C ILE A 11 16.57 -32.00 22.44
N ASN A 12 15.87 -32.90 23.14
CA ASN A 12 15.45 -34.18 22.59
C ASN A 12 14.00 -34.10 22.10
N TYR A 13 13.78 -34.29 20.80
CA TYR A 13 12.46 -34.33 20.18
C TYR A 13 12.00 -35.76 19.87
N GLY A 14 12.65 -36.78 20.42
CA GLY A 14 12.34 -38.18 20.11
C GLY A 14 10.92 -38.62 20.45
N GLU A 15 10.25 -37.94 21.39
CA GLU A 15 8.85 -38.18 21.75
C GLU A 15 7.84 -37.32 20.96
N GLU A 16 8.31 -36.41 20.09
CA GLU A 16 7.45 -35.66 19.19
C GLU A 16 6.79 -36.59 18.17
N TYR A 17 5.56 -36.22 17.78
CA TYR A 17 4.78 -36.99 16.82
C TYR A 17 4.75 -36.29 15.47
N LEU A 18 5.08 -37.04 14.43
CA LEU A 18 4.79 -36.67 13.06
C LEU A 18 3.44 -37.26 12.67
N ASN A 19 2.64 -36.47 11.98
CA ASN A 19 1.32 -36.89 11.52
C ASN A 19 1.30 -36.97 10.00
N ASN A 20 0.60 -37.98 9.48
CA ASN A 20 0.36 -38.19 8.05
C ASN A 20 1.66 -38.11 7.22
N ILE A 21 2.65 -38.91 7.62
CA ILE A 21 3.89 -39.07 6.85
C ILE A 21 3.88 -40.41 6.15
N PHE A 22 4.58 -40.51 5.03
CA PHE A 22 4.92 -41.78 4.45
C PHE A 22 6.37 -42.11 4.76
N VAL A 23 6.60 -43.31 5.26
CA VAL A 23 7.94 -43.80 5.60
C VAL A 23 8.39 -44.74 4.50
N TYR A 24 9.58 -44.48 3.95
CA TYR A 24 10.15 -45.31 2.90
C TYR A 24 10.43 -46.72 3.43
N GLN A 25 9.96 -47.73 2.70
CA GLN A 25 10.28 -49.13 2.88
C GLN A 25 11.17 -49.55 1.72
N ASP A 26 12.37 -50.01 2.04
CA ASP A 26 13.32 -50.54 1.06
C ASP A 26 13.33 -52.05 1.17
N ASP A 27 12.74 -52.73 0.19
CA ASP A 27 12.89 -54.17 0.00
C ASP A 27 13.75 -54.39 -1.25
N GLU A 28 14.84 -55.16 -1.11
CA GLU A 28 15.95 -55.30 -2.08
C GLU A 28 15.58 -56.00 -3.41
N SER A 29 14.29 -56.14 -3.75
CA SER A 29 13.88 -56.82 -4.98
C SER A 29 13.29 -55.85 -6.00
N GLY A 30 14.00 -55.69 -7.12
CA GLY A 30 13.50 -54.98 -8.28
C GLY A 30 12.49 -55.86 -9.03
N LEU A 31 11.24 -55.45 -9.09
CA LEU A 31 10.30 -55.95 -10.09
C LEU A 31 10.81 -55.60 -11.48
N CYS A 32 10.60 -56.51 -12.42
CA CYS A 32 10.64 -56.16 -13.84
C CYS A 32 9.52 -55.14 -14.16
N GLU A 33 9.76 -54.31 -15.18
CA GLU A 33 8.78 -53.32 -15.67
C GLU A 33 7.53 -53.99 -16.27
N ASN A 34 7.63 -55.27 -16.63
CA ASN A 34 6.55 -56.10 -17.17
C ASN A 34 6.20 -57.22 -16.18
N PHE A 35 4.92 -57.62 -16.17
CA PHE A 35 4.40 -58.77 -15.43
C PHE A 35 3.72 -59.71 -16.42
N ASP A 36 4.02 -61.00 -16.34
CA ASP A 36 3.54 -62.01 -17.27
C ASP A 36 3.19 -63.28 -16.47
N ASP A 37 1.89 -63.58 -16.39
CA ASP A 37 1.34 -64.76 -15.73
C ASP A 37 0.29 -65.39 -16.65
N ASP A 38 -0.14 -66.62 -16.39
CA ASP A 38 -0.96 -67.47 -17.29
C ASP A 38 -2.31 -66.86 -17.73
N GLY A 39 -2.72 -65.71 -17.21
CA GLY A 39 -3.91 -65.01 -17.70
C GLY A 39 -3.96 -63.51 -17.44
N PHE A 40 -3.02 -62.92 -16.71
CA PHE A 40 -2.96 -61.47 -16.46
C PHE A 40 -1.57 -60.94 -16.80
N HIS A 41 -1.54 -59.89 -17.61
CA HIS A 41 -0.30 -59.38 -18.18
C HIS A 41 -0.25 -57.86 -18.05
N ILE A 42 0.92 -57.33 -17.72
CA ILE A 42 1.22 -55.90 -17.69
C ILE A 42 2.43 -55.64 -18.58
N CYS A 43 2.27 -54.71 -19.52
CA CYS A 43 3.30 -54.34 -20.47
C CYS A 43 3.49 -52.82 -20.49
N THR A 44 4.75 -52.39 -20.52
CA THR A 44 5.15 -51.00 -20.74
C THR A 44 5.41 -50.68 -22.21
N GLU A 45 5.72 -51.70 -23.01
CA GLU A 45 5.82 -51.63 -24.47
C GLU A 45 4.90 -52.71 -25.05
N PHE A 46 3.85 -52.31 -25.78
CA PHE A 46 2.87 -53.21 -26.38
C PHE A 46 2.77 -52.97 -27.90
N SER A 47 2.73 -54.06 -28.67
CA SER A 47 2.62 -54.03 -30.14
C SER A 47 1.32 -54.70 -30.57
N TRP A 48 0.39 -53.91 -31.10
CA TRP A 48 -0.89 -54.40 -31.62
C TRP A 48 -0.70 -55.38 -32.77
N THR A 49 0.26 -55.14 -33.67
CA THR A 49 0.58 -56.07 -34.76
C THR A 49 1.08 -57.40 -34.24
N THR A 50 1.95 -57.40 -33.23
CA THR A 50 2.46 -58.65 -32.64
C THR A 50 1.35 -59.44 -31.98
N TYR A 51 0.49 -58.77 -31.21
CA TYR A 51 -0.62 -59.40 -30.53
C TYR A 51 -1.65 -59.95 -31.53
N LEU A 52 -2.15 -59.13 -32.46
CA LEU A 52 -3.16 -59.57 -33.43
C LEU A 52 -2.67 -60.72 -34.31
N ASN A 53 -1.37 -60.75 -34.65
CA ASN A 53 -0.77 -61.85 -35.41
C ASN A 53 -0.54 -63.13 -34.58
N SER A 54 -0.49 -63.01 -33.25
CA SER A 54 -0.40 -64.18 -32.35
C SER A 54 -1.75 -64.87 -32.13
N LEU A 55 -2.86 -64.20 -32.43
CA LEU A 55 -4.19 -64.80 -32.33
C LEU A 55 -4.40 -65.86 -33.41
N GLU A 56 -4.85 -67.05 -33.03
CA GLU A 56 -5.18 -68.13 -33.95
C GLU A 56 -6.60 -67.96 -34.50
N ILE A 57 -6.79 -66.99 -35.41
CA ILE A 57 -8.12 -66.63 -35.95
C ILE A 57 -8.41 -67.35 -37.27
N ASN A 58 -9.48 -68.15 -37.31
CA ASN A 58 -9.91 -68.89 -38.50
C ASN A 58 -11.16 -68.34 -39.18
N LYS A 59 -12.11 -67.75 -38.43
CA LYS A 59 -13.43 -67.38 -38.97
C LYS A 59 -13.83 -65.94 -38.67
N SER A 60 -13.75 -65.50 -37.42
CA SER A 60 -14.32 -64.21 -37.02
C SER A 60 -13.55 -63.53 -35.91
N LEU A 61 -13.46 -62.20 -35.99
CA LEU A 61 -12.91 -61.33 -34.96
C LEU A 61 -13.94 -60.27 -34.57
N LEU A 62 -14.22 -60.15 -33.28
CA LEU A 62 -15.05 -59.11 -32.71
C LEU A 62 -14.17 -58.20 -31.88
N LEU A 63 -14.26 -56.91 -32.14
CA LEU A 63 -13.41 -55.91 -31.50
C LEU A 63 -14.27 -54.72 -31.12
N SER A 64 -14.20 -54.37 -29.84
CA SER A 64 -14.93 -53.27 -29.24
C SER A 64 -13.95 -52.34 -28.54
N THR A 65 -13.91 -51.08 -28.93
CA THR A 65 -13.04 -50.06 -28.34
C THR A 65 -13.61 -48.68 -28.63
N SER A 66 -13.23 -47.65 -27.89
CA SER A 66 -13.67 -46.30 -28.21
C SER A 66 -13.05 -45.80 -29.53
N SER A 67 -11.73 -46.01 -29.66
CA SER A 67 -10.96 -45.53 -30.80
C SER A 67 -9.89 -46.51 -31.29
N ILE A 68 -9.70 -46.55 -32.61
CA ILE A 68 -8.57 -47.22 -33.26
C ILE A 68 -7.77 -46.15 -33.99
N THR A 69 -6.64 -45.75 -33.40
CA THR A 69 -5.72 -44.77 -34.01
C THR A 69 -4.36 -45.38 -34.33
N SER A 70 -4.16 -46.66 -34.01
CA SER A 70 -2.93 -47.38 -34.33
C SER A 70 -2.88 -47.74 -35.81
N ASP A 71 -1.92 -47.18 -36.55
CA ASP A 71 -1.71 -47.48 -37.98
C ASP A 71 -1.37 -48.96 -38.18
N ASP A 72 -0.60 -49.50 -37.24
CA ASP A 72 -0.15 -50.89 -37.23
C ASP A 72 -1.32 -51.85 -36.93
N ALA A 73 -2.21 -51.51 -36.00
CA ALA A 73 -3.45 -52.27 -35.78
C ALA A 73 -4.38 -52.21 -37.00
N ILE A 74 -4.56 -51.03 -37.62
CA ILE A 74 -5.39 -50.86 -38.82
C ILE A 74 -4.87 -51.75 -39.96
N ARG A 75 -3.54 -51.77 -40.19
CA ARG A 75 -2.92 -52.61 -41.21
C ARG A 75 -3.14 -54.10 -40.93
N SER A 76 -2.92 -54.55 -39.69
CA SER A 76 -3.17 -55.94 -39.30
C SER A 76 -4.64 -56.34 -39.49
N LEU A 77 -5.59 -55.46 -39.15
CA LEU A 77 -7.02 -55.72 -39.39
C LEU A 77 -7.36 -55.80 -40.89
N GLN A 78 -6.72 -54.98 -41.74
CA GLN A 78 -6.87 -55.08 -43.19
C GLN A 78 -6.38 -56.44 -43.72
N GLU A 79 -5.19 -56.88 -43.28
CA GLU A 79 -4.60 -58.16 -43.67
C GLU A 79 -5.49 -59.35 -43.24
N LEU A 80 -6.03 -59.31 -42.02
CA LEU A 80 -6.97 -60.32 -41.54
C LEU A 80 -8.25 -60.34 -42.38
N ALA A 81 -8.82 -59.18 -42.71
CA ALA A 81 -10.03 -59.12 -43.54
C ALA A 81 -9.78 -59.60 -44.98
N ASP A 82 -8.63 -59.24 -45.57
CA ASP A 82 -8.23 -59.69 -46.90
C ASP A 82 -7.99 -61.22 -46.94
N ASN A 83 -7.68 -61.84 -45.79
CA ASN A 83 -7.62 -63.29 -45.59
C ASN A 83 -8.99 -63.95 -45.33
N ASN A 84 -10.10 -63.28 -45.62
CA ASN A 84 -11.49 -63.72 -45.45
C ASN A 84 -11.93 -63.93 -43.98
N ILE A 85 -11.28 -63.29 -43.01
CA ILE A 85 -11.77 -63.25 -41.63
C ILE A 85 -12.91 -62.23 -41.52
N GLN A 86 -14.03 -62.62 -40.90
CA GLN A 86 -15.15 -61.71 -40.66
C GLN A 86 -14.88 -60.83 -39.45
N ILE A 87 -14.66 -59.54 -39.67
CA ILE A 87 -14.33 -58.59 -38.60
C ILE A 87 -15.51 -57.67 -38.29
N PHE A 88 -15.91 -57.65 -37.02
CA PHE A 88 -16.94 -56.77 -36.47
C PHE A 88 -16.31 -55.74 -35.54
N LEU A 89 -16.42 -54.46 -35.88
CA LEU A 89 -15.82 -53.35 -35.13
C LEU A 89 -16.92 -52.48 -34.49
N LEU A 90 -16.89 -52.37 -33.17
CA LEU A 90 -17.74 -51.43 -32.43
C LEU A 90 -16.90 -50.27 -31.89
N LEU A 91 -17.21 -49.06 -32.35
CA LEU A 91 -16.46 -47.83 -32.08
C LEU A 91 -17.35 -46.76 -31.42
N ASP A 92 -16.73 -45.73 -30.84
CA ASP A 92 -17.46 -44.60 -30.24
C ASP A 92 -17.92 -43.60 -31.29
N ASP A 93 -17.06 -42.67 -31.70
CA ASP A 93 -17.41 -41.58 -32.61
C ASP A 93 -16.72 -41.69 -33.98
N SER A 94 -17.37 -41.15 -35.02
CA SER A 94 -16.83 -41.17 -36.38
C SER A 94 -15.59 -40.31 -36.59
N ASP A 95 -15.46 -39.19 -35.88
CA ASP A 95 -14.37 -38.24 -36.08
C ASP A 95 -13.06 -38.78 -35.51
N ALA A 96 -13.10 -39.34 -34.30
CA ALA A 96 -11.95 -39.97 -33.66
C ALA A 96 -11.45 -41.21 -34.42
N ASN A 97 -12.34 -41.89 -35.15
CA ASN A 97 -12.05 -43.12 -35.88
C ASN A 97 -11.98 -42.95 -37.40
N ARG A 98 -11.87 -41.71 -37.90
CA ARG A 98 -11.98 -41.43 -39.34
C ARG A 98 -11.03 -42.27 -40.18
N GLU A 99 -9.77 -42.37 -39.78
CA GLU A 99 -8.73 -43.10 -40.51
C GLU A 99 -9.02 -44.62 -40.54
N ALA A 100 -9.35 -45.21 -39.39
CA ALA A 100 -9.75 -46.60 -39.30
C ALA A 100 -11.01 -46.89 -40.13
N ILE A 101 -12.02 -46.02 -40.08
CA ILE A 101 -13.25 -46.15 -40.86
C ILE A 101 -12.95 -46.08 -42.36
N GLU A 102 -12.16 -45.11 -42.82
CA GLU A 102 -11.79 -44.96 -44.23
C GLU A 102 -11.00 -46.17 -44.77
N ALA A 103 -10.13 -46.74 -43.92
CA ALA A 103 -9.26 -47.86 -44.26
C ALA A 103 -9.94 -49.24 -44.22
N LEU A 104 -10.91 -49.43 -43.32
CA LEU A 104 -11.53 -50.73 -43.02
C LEU A 104 -12.96 -50.86 -43.56
N SER A 105 -13.65 -49.75 -43.85
CA SER A 105 -15.01 -49.80 -44.41
C SER A 105 -15.05 -50.49 -45.77
N GLY A 106 -15.99 -51.43 -45.93
CA GLY A 106 -16.08 -52.31 -47.11
C GLY A 106 -15.28 -53.62 -46.97
N ARG A 107 -14.37 -53.72 -45.99
CA ARG A 107 -13.72 -54.98 -45.57
C ARG A 107 -14.30 -55.53 -44.27
N CYS A 108 -14.54 -54.64 -43.32
CA CYS A 108 -15.05 -54.95 -41.99
C CYS A 108 -16.48 -54.41 -41.80
N CYS A 109 -17.23 -55.02 -40.89
CA CYS A 109 -18.53 -54.50 -40.45
C CYS A 109 -18.32 -53.53 -39.29
N ILE A 110 -18.43 -52.23 -39.56
CA ILE A 110 -18.12 -51.18 -38.58
C ILE A 110 -19.42 -50.52 -38.10
N ARG A 111 -19.60 -50.45 -36.80
CA ARG A 111 -20.67 -49.70 -36.15
C ARG A 111 -20.13 -48.73 -35.13
N ILE A 112 -20.77 -47.56 -35.04
CA ILE A 112 -20.37 -46.45 -34.16
C ILE A 112 -21.54 -46.01 -33.27
N GLY A 113 -21.25 -45.20 -32.26
CA GLY A 113 -22.21 -44.53 -31.40
C GLY A 113 -22.27 -45.07 -29.98
N VAL A 114 -21.26 -45.85 -29.57
CA VAL A 114 -21.17 -46.42 -28.22
C VAL A 114 -19.87 -45.99 -27.59
N ALA A 115 -19.96 -45.03 -26.66
CA ALA A 115 -18.83 -44.57 -25.87
C ALA A 115 -18.37 -45.67 -24.89
N GLN A 116 -17.06 -45.93 -24.91
CA GLN A 116 -16.44 -47.09 -24.27
C GLN A 116 -15.14 -46.69 -23.56
N GLN A 117 -14.70 -47.52 -22.61
CA GLN A 117 -13.42 -47.43 -21.92
C GLN A 117 -12.77 -48.81 -21.86
N GLY A 118 -11.51 -48.88 -22.29
CA GLY A 118 -10.81 -50.14 -22.53
C GLY A 118 -11.23 -50.78 -23.87
N ALA A 119 -10.74 -51.99 -24.12
CA ALA A 119 -11.11 -52.74 -25.32
C ALA A 119 -11.46 -54.20 -24.99
N LEU A 120 -12.36 -54.76 -25.80
CA LEU A 120 -12.70 -56.17 -25.81
C LEU A 120 -12.32 -56.75 -27.18
N ILE A 121 -11.59 -57.86 -27.17
CA ILE A 121 -11.32 -58.66 -28.37
C ILE A 121 -11.83 -60.08 -28.13
N ILE A 122 -12.61 -60.60 -29.07
CA ILE A 122 -13.06 -61.99 -29.08
C ILE A 122 -12.79 -62.59 -30.46
N ALA A 123 -12.04 -63.68 -30.51
CA ALA A 123 -11.78 -64.44 -31.72
C ALA A 123 -12.57 -65.76 -31.70
N ASP A 124 -13.10 -66.15 -32.87
CA ASP A 124 -13.69 -67.46 -33.14
C ASP A 124 -14.68 -67.97 -32.09
N HIS A 125 -15.53 -67.08 -31.56
CA HIS A 125 -16.53 -67.40 -30.53
C HIS A 125 -17.43 -68.62 -30.82
N GLN A 126 -17.57 -69.04 -32.08
CA GLN A 126 -18.37 -70.20 -32.51
C GLN A 126 -17.58 -71.51 -32.59
N GLN A 127 -16.26 -71.50 -32.37
CA GLN A 127 -15.40 -72.68 -32.40
C GLN A 127 -14.95 -73.01 -30.98
N GLU A 128 -15.47 -74.09 -30.40
CA GLU A 128 -15.15 -74.48 -29.02
C GLU A 128 -13.64 -74.69 -28.79
N GLU A 129 -12.91 -75.15 -29.81
CA GLU A 129 -11.47 -75.45 -29.72
C GLU A 129 -10.55 -74.22 -29.89
N PHE A 130 -11.04 -73.11 -30.48
CA PHE A 130 -10.22 -71.95 -30.85
C PHE A 130 -10.74 -70.62 -30.30
N LYS A 131 -11.79 -70.64 -29.47
CA LYS A 131 -12.34 -69.40 -28.92
C LYS A 131 -11.36 -68.75 -27.96
N GLN A 132 -11.06 -67.48 -28.21
CA GLN A 132 -10.18 -66.66 -27.40
C GLN A 132 -10.89 -65.35 -27.11
N GLY A 133 -10.68 -64.82 -25.90
CA GLY A 133 -11.22 -63.52 -25.52
C GLY A 133 -10.28 -62.82 -24.57
N VAL A 134 -10.10 -61.52 -24.76
CA VAL A 134 -9.22 -60.70 -23.92
C VAL A 134 -9.87 -59.35 -23.68
N ILE A 135 -9.74 -58.86 -22.44
CA ILE A 135 -10.06 -57.48 -22.08
C ILE A 135 -8.78 -56.71 -21.86
N PHE A 136 -8.76 -55.51 -22.44
CA PHE A 136 -7.65 -54.58 -22.41
C PHE A 136 -8.00 -53.33 -21.62
N SER A 137 -7.00 -52.82 -20.90
CA SER A 137 -7.14 -51.65 -20.05
C SER A 137 -7.37 -50.34 -20.80
N ASN A 138 -6.89 -50.25 -22.05
CA ASN A 138 -6.93 -49.05 -22.87
C ASN A 138 -7.52 -49.36 -24.26
N ASP A 139 -7.79 -48.29 -25.02
CA ASP A 139 -8.17 -48.37 -26.44
C ASP A 139 -7.00 -48.79 -27.34
N ILE A 140 -7.30 -49.05 -28.62
CA ILE A 140 -6.34 -49.52 -29.62
C ILE A 140 -5.59 -48.33 -30.23
N VAL A 141 -4.62 -47.84 -29.45
CA VAL A 141 -3.79 -46.68 -29.80
C VAL A 141 -2.31 -47.05 -29.77
N ASP A 142 -1.50 -46.35 -30.57
CA ASP A 142 -0.04 -46.48 -30.53
C ASP A 142 0.55 -45.69 -29.36
N ASN A 143 1.70 -46.15 -28.84
CA ASN A 143 2.49 -45.47 -27.80
C ASN A 143 1.76 -45.24 -26.46
N SER A 144 1.06 -46.26 -25.94
CA SER A 144 0.59 -46.23 -24.54
C SER A 144 1.75 -46.54 -23.58
N ASP A 145 2.06 -45.61 -22.67
CA ASP A 145 3.12 -45.79 -21.64
C ASP A 145 2.87 -46.93 -20.64
N PHE A 146 1.63 -47.41 -20.55
CA PHE A 146 1.22 -48.47 -19.62
C PHE A 146 -0.04 -49.17 -20.12
N PHE A 147 0.00 -50.50 -20.13
CA PHE A 147 -1.08 -51.32 -20.61
C PHE A 147 -1.17 -52.61 -19.81
N TYR A 148 -2.38 -53.10 -19.57
CA TYR A 148 -2.59 -54.42 -19.00
C TYR A 148 -3.78 -55.09 -19.65
N HIS A 149 -3.75 -56.41 -19.64
CA HIS A 149 -4.81 -57.21 -20.21
C HIS A 149 -5.00 -58.49 -19.45
N ILE A 150 -6.19 -59.04 -19.60
CA ILE A 150 -6.56 -60.28 -18.96
C ILE A 150 -7.30 -61.19 -19.94
N GLU A 151 -6.90 -62.44 -19.96
CA GLU A 151 -7.56 -63.47 -20.75
C GLU A 151 -8.90 -63.85 -20.12
N LEU A 152 -9.93 -63.97 -20.97
CA LEU A 152 -11.26 -64.37 -20.57
C LEU A 152 -11.34 -65.89 -20.51
N GLU A 153 -11.88 -66.39 -19.40
CA GLU A 153 -12.22 -67.80 -19.27
C GLU A 153 -13.44 -68.16 -20.15
N GLU A 154 -13.58 -69.46 -20.42
CA GLU A 154 -14.57 -70.01 -21.34
C GLU A 154 -15.99 -69.43 -21.20
N LYS A 155 -16.49 -69.35 -19.95
CA LYS A 155 -17.84 -68.82 -19.65
C LYS A 155 -17.91 -67.30 -19.80
N GLN A 156 -16.82 -66.60 -19.50
CA GLN A 156 -16.75 -65.15 -19.65
C GLN A 156 -16.78 -64.81 -21.15
N ILE A 157 -16.11 -65.56 -22.02
CA ILE A 157 -16.15 -65.33 -23.48
C ILE A 157 -17.60 -65.32 -23.98
N ASP A 158 -18.42 -66.30 -23.60
CA ASP A 158 -19.82 -66.40 -24.02
C ASP A 158 -20.66 -65.21 -23.52
N ASP A 159 -20.44 -64.79 -22.28
CA ASP A 159 -21.17 -63.67 -21.67
C ASP A 159 -20.80 -62.33 -22.32
N TYR A 160 -19.52 -62.09 -22.53
CA TYR A 160 -19.01 -60.87 -23.18
C TYR A 160 -19.35 -60.82 -24.67
N TYR A 161 -19.43 -61.97 -25.34
CA TYR A 161 -19.94 -62.05 -26.70
C TYR A 161 -21.40 -61.61 -26.80
N ARG A 162 -22.27 -62.05 -25.88
CA ARG A 162 -23.68 -61.61 -25.83
C ARG A 162 -23.77 -60.12 -25.58
N LEU A 163 -22.96 -59.60 -24.67
CA LEU A 163 -22.90 -58.17 -24.39
C LEU A 163 -22.42 -57.37 -25.60
N PHE A 164 -21.37 -57.82 -26.29
CA PHE A 164 -20.91 -57.23 -27.54
C PHE A 164 -22.05 -57.17 -28.56
N CYS A 165 -22.76 -58.28 -28.77
CA CYS A 165 -23.89 -58.33 -29.70
C CYS A 165 -25.00 -57.35 -29.31
N TYR A 166 -25.30 -57.20 -28.03
CA TYR A 166 -26.26 -56.21 -27.56
C TYR A 166 -25.80 -54.80 -27.89
N LEU A 167 -24.56 -54.43 -27.57
CA LEU A 167 -24.06 -53.08 -27.86
C LEU A 167 -24.00 -52.83 -29.38
N PHE A 168 -23.48 -53.79 -30.14
CA PHE A 168 -23.30 -53.72 -31.58
C PHE A 168 -24.61 -53.66 -32.35
N TRP A 169 -25.60 -54.47 -31.99
CA TRP A 169 -26.86 -54.53 -32.74
C TRP A 169 -27.92 -53.55 -32.24
N THR A 170 -27.93 -53.23 -30.94
CA THR A 170 -29.02 -52.47 -30.32
C THR A 170 -28.65 -51.06 -29.84
N LYS A 171 -27.38 -50.80 -29.53
CA LYS A 171 -26.94 -49.50 -28.98
C LYS A 171 -26.18 -48.63 -29.98
N SER A 172 -25.55 -49.23 -30.99
CA SER A 172 -24.92 -48.47 -32.07
C SER A 172 -25.92 -47.56 -32.78
N THR A 173 -25.48 -46.37 -33.17
CA THR A 173 -26.33 -45.38 -33.85
C THR A 173 -26.13 -45.34 -35.36
N SER A 174 -24.95 -45.74 -35.85
CA SER A 174 -24.65 -45.74 -37.28
C SER A 174 -23.75 -46.90 -37.69
N GLU A 175 -23.81 -47.28 -38.96
CA GLU A 175 -23.00 -48.34 -39.56
C GLU A 175 -22.30 -47.90 -40.86
N TYR A 176 -21.15 -48.51 -41.13
CA TYR A 176 -20.34 -48.30 -42.34
C TYR A 176 -20.08 -49.65 -43.01
N LEU A 177 -20.96 -50.02 -43.94
CA LEU A 177 -20.81 -51.22 -44.78
C LEU A 177 -20.08 -50.95 -46.10
N ILE A 178 -20.13 -49.71 -46.58
CA ILE A 178 -19.55 -49.29 -47.86
C ILE A 178 -18.66 -48.09 -47.59
N GLN A 179 -17.50 -48.04 -48.28
CA GLN A 179 -16.51 -47.00 -48.08
C GLN A 179 -17.11 -45.59 -48.17
N GLY A 180 -16.89 -44.81 -47.10
CA GLY A 180 -17.32 -43.41 -46.99
C GLY A 180 -18.83 -43.16 -46.87
N LYS A 181 -19.68 -44.19 -46.72
CA LYS A 181 -21.13 -44.03 -46.57
C LYS A 181 -21.61 -44.43 -45.18
N LYS A 182 -21.94 -43.40 -44.37
CA LYS A 182 -22.62 -43.55 -43.07
C LYS A 182 -24.10 -43.88 -43.28
N GLN A 183 -24.59 -44.93 -42.64
CA GLN A 183 -26.01 -45.27 -42.57
C GLN A 183 -26.48 -45.24 -41.11
N SER A 184 -27.68 -44.75 -40.85
CA SER A 184 -28.26 -44.78 -39.51
C SER A 184 -28.77 -46.18 -39.21
N CYS A 185 -28.44 -46.72 -38.04
CA CYS A 185 -29.03 -47.97 -37.57
C CYS A 185 -30.48 -47.71 -37.13
N SER A 186 -31.40 -48.63 -37.44
CA SER A 186 -32.74 -48.64 -36.84
C SER A 186 -32.73 -49.40 -35.51
N ASN A 187 -33.48 -48.91 -34.52
CA ASN A 187 -33.70 -49.65 -33.27
C ASN A 187 -34.36 -51.00 -33.58
N GLY A 188 -33.61 -52.09 -33.42
CA GLY A 188 -34.11 -53.46 -33.68
C GLY A 188 -33.47 -54.19 -34.85
N ASP A 189 -32.42 -53.65 -35.48
CA ASP A 189 -31.67 -54.33 -36.56
C ASP A 189 -30.84 -55.55 -36.10
N SER A 190 -31.09 -56.06 -34.89
CA SER A 190 -30.47 -57.29 -34.42
C SER A 190 -30.99 -58.48 -35.25
N PRO A 191 -30.11 -59.36 -35.76
CA PRO A 191 -30.53 -60.62 -36.35
C PRO A 191 -31.23 -61.54 -35.32
N VAL A 192 -31.20 -61.18 -34.03
CA VAL A 192 -31.82 -61.89 -32.91
C VAL A 192 -32.76 -60.96 -32.14
N ASN A 193 -34.05 -61.31 -32.06
CA ASN A 193 -35.09 -60.49 -31.42
C ASN A 193 -34.89 -60.26 -29.91
N TYR A 194 -34.11 -61.11 -29.24
CA TYR A 194 -33.81 -61.01 -27.81
C TYR A 194 -32.39 -61.50 -27.53
N ILE A 195 -31.60 -60.68 -26.85
CA ILE A 195 -30.26 -61.03 -26.38
C ILE A 195 -30.35 -61.11 -24.86
N ASP A 196 -30.11 -62.29 -24.31
CA ASP A 196 -29.97 -62.45 -22.86
C ASP A 196 -28.68 -61.77 -22.41
N LEU A 197 -28.76 -60.97 -21.34
CA LEU A 197 -27.67 -60.15 -20.83
C LEU A 197 -27.20 -60.67 -19.46
N PRO A 198 -26.48 -61.80 -19.42
CA PRO A 198 -25.71 -62.15 -18.24
C PRO A 198 -24.61 -61.09 -18.05
N HIS A 199 -24.24 -60.82 -16.80
CA HIS A 199 -23.11 -59.96 -16.46
C HIS A 199 -23.18 -58.50 -16.99
N GLN A 200 -24.28 -57.80 -16.69
CA GLN A 200 -24.48 -56.35 -16.98
C GLN A 200 -23.47 -55.39 -16.33
N HIS A 201 -22.40 -55.92 -15.72
CA HIS A 201 -21.40 -55.17 -14.96
C HIS A 201 -20.60 -54.18 -15.82
N VAL A 202 -20.56 -54.35 -17.13
CA VAL A 202 -19.91 -53.42 -18.07
C VAL A 202 -20.76 -52.16 -18.32
N LEU A 203 -22.08 -52.26 -18.09
CA LEU A 203 -23.00 -51.14 -18.22
C LEU A 203 -22.87 -50.21 -17.00
N SER A 204 -22.68 -48.92 -17.26
CA SER A 204 -22.51 -47.88 -16.23
C SER A 204 -23.57 -47.95 -15.12
N GLU A 205 -24.85 -48.07 -15.49
CA GLU A 205 -25.99 -48.13 -14.57
C GLU A 205 -25.85 -49.22 -13.49
N SER A 206 -25.18 -50.33 -13.80
CA SER A 206 -25.04 -51.48 -12.90
C SER A 206 -23.64 -51.59 -12.27
N LEU A 207 -22.59 -51.12 -12.97
CA LEU A 207 -21.20 -51.21 -12.52
C LEU A 207 -20.99 -50.55 -11.16
N PHE A 208 -21.34 -49.26 -11.03
CA PHE A 208 -20.97 -48.46 -9.87
C PHE A 208 -21.64 -48.93 -8.57
N SER A 209 -22.90 -49.38 -8.64
CA SER A 209 -23.59 -49.94 -7.48
C SER A 209 -22.86 -51.18 -6.93
N LYS A 210 -22.28 -51.98 -7.81
CA LYS A 210 -21.55 -53.20 -7.47
C LYS A 210 -20.13 -52.91 -7.02
N LEU A 211 -19.43 -51.98 -7.66
CA LEU A 211 -18.12 -51.51 -7.18
C LEU A 211 -18.21 -50.91 -5.78
N ASN A 212 -19.22 -50.08 -5.51
CA ASN A 212 -19.44 -49.53 -4.17
C ASN A 212 -19.69 -50.63 -3.13
N THR A 213 -20.44 -51.66 -3.51
CA THR A 213 -20.65 -52.84 -2.65
C THR A 213 -19.32 -53.58 -2.40
N ALA A 214 -18.50 -53.78 -3.43
CA ALA A 214 -17.19 -54.42 -3.29
C ALA A 214 -16.22 -53.63 -2.38
N ILE A 215 -16.19 -52.29 -2.51
CA ILE A 215 -15.31 -51.39 -1.72
C ILE A 215 -15.69 -51.37 -0.23
N THR A 216 -16.98 -51.48 0.09
CA THR A 216 -17.44 -51.47 1.51
C THR A 216 -16.99 -52.70 2.30
N HIS A 217 -16.60 -53.78 1.64
CA HIS A 217 -16.01 -54.96 2.26
C HIS A 217 -14.49 -54.82 2.21
N GLN A 218 -13.80 -55.07 3.33
CA GLN A 218 -12.33 -54.99 3.45
C GLN A 218 -11.64 -55.38 2.15
N SER A 219 -11.05 -54.38 1.46
CA SER A 219 -10.51 -54.54 0.12
C SER A 219 -9.13 -53.91 -0.03
N SER A 220 -8.31 -54.52 -0.88
CA SER A 220 -7.11 -53.93 -1.47
C SER A 220 -7.50 -53.30 -2.80
N VAL A 221 -7.21 -52.02 -2.98
CA VAL A 221 -7.59 -51.28 -4.19
C VAL A 221 -6.35 -50.66 -4.82
N CYS A 222 -6.10 -51.00 -6.08
CA CYS A 222 -5.16 -50.29 -6.93
C CYS A 222 -5.95 -49.23 -7.71
N SER A 223 -5.70 -47.95 -7.44
CA SER A 223 -6.65 -46.87 -7.79
C SER A 223 -6.13 -45.85 -8.80
N ASN A 224 -7.04 -45.36 -9.64
CA ASN A 224 -6.96 -44.14 -10.44
C ASN A 224 -7.82 -43.05 -9.78
N GLU A 225 -7.83 -41.86 -10.37
CA GLU A 225 -8.55 -40.67 -9.85
C GLU A 225 -10.03 -40.94 -9.55
N PHE A 226 -10.71 -41.73 -10.38
CA PHE A 226 -12.12 -42.06 -10.20
C PHE A 226 -12.38 -42.93 -8.96
N LEU A 227 -11.62 -44.03 -8.81
CA LEU A 227 -11.73 -44.91 -7.64
C LEU A 227 -11.33 -44.19 -6.34
N LEU A 228 -10.38 -43.25 -6.41
CA LEU A 228 -9.97 -42.43 -5.26
C LEU A 228 -11.12 -41.58 -4.73
N GLU A 229 -11.95 -41.00 -5.60
CA GLU A 229 -13.12 -40.22 -5.20
C GLU A 229 -14.13 -41.11 -4.46
N GLN A 230 -14.45 -42.29 -4.98
CA GLN A 230 -15.37 -43.23 -4.33
C GLN A 230 -14.82 -43.74 -2.99
N LEU A 231 -13.53 -44.04 -2.92
CA LEU A 231 -12.85 -44.47 -1.70
C LEU A 231 -12.89 -43.40 -0.62
N SER A 232 -12.69 -42.13 -0.98
CA SER A 232 -12.72 -41.02 -0.03
C SER A 232 -14.07 -40.84 0.68
N GLN A 233 -15.15 -41.35 0.08
CA GLN A 233 -16.51 -41.31 0.63
C GLN A 233 -16.82 -42.52 1.52
N SER A 234 -16.05 -43.60 1.43
CA SER A 234 -16.24 -44.82 2.22
C SER A 234 -15.30 -44.87 3.43
N LYS A 235 -15.84 -44.96 4.65
CA LYS A 235 -15.05 -45.07 5.90
C LYS A 235 -14.65 -46.52 6.26
N THR A 236 -14.63 -47.42 5.29
CA THR A 236 -14.37 -48.85 5.52
C THR A 236 -12.89 -49.14 5.37
N ALA A 237 -12.34 -49.98 6.27
CA ALA A 237 -10.93 -50.34 6.27
C ALA A 237 -10.53 -50.95 4.92
N THR A 238 -9.75 -50.20 4.14
CA THR A 238 -9.30 -50.51 2.78
C THR A 238 -7.80 -50.26 2.68
N ASN A 239 -7.05 -51.20 2.11
CA ASN A 239 -5.66 -50.95 1.75
C ASN A 239 -5.64 -50.31 0.36
N VAL A 240 -5.02 -49.14 0.23
CA VAL A 240 -4.98 -48.41 -1.04
C VAL A 240 -3.56 -48.41 -1.59
N LEU A 241 -3.40 -49.00 -2.77
CA LEU A 241 -2.18 -49.00 -3.56
C LEU A 241 -2.31 -47.93 -4.65
N MET A 242 -1.39 -46.99 -4.70
CA MET A 242 -1.38 -45.95 -5.74
C MET A 242 0.04 -45.56 -6.10
N THR A 243 0.19 -44.85 -7.22
CA THR A 243 1.50 -44.30 -7.59
C THR A 243 1.74 -42.94 -6.94
N LEU A 244 3.01 -42.57 -6.79
CA LEU A 244 3.41 -41.23 -6.36
C LEU A 244 2.91 -40.15 -7.32
N GLY A 245 2.86 -40.44 -8.62
CA GLY A 245 2.33 -39.52 -9.64
C GLY A 245 0.83 -39.23 -9.49
N GLN A 246 0.06 -40.18 -8.94
CA GLN A 246 -1.37 -40.02 -8.67
C GLN A 246 -1.66 -39.33 -7.33
N ALA A 247 -0.64 -39.15 -6.48
CA ALA A 247 -0.76 -38.65 -5.12
C ALA A 247 -0.93 -37.12 -5.06
N SER A 248 -1.94 -36.60 -5.76
CA SER A 248 -2.26 -35.17 -5.73
C SER A 248 -2.75 -34.76 -4.33
N LYS A 249 -2.34 -33.56 -3.89
CA LYS A 249 -2.43 -33.12 -2.48
C LYS A 249 -3.84 -33.23 -1.89
N GLN A 250 -4.86 -32.72 -2.57
CA GLN A 250 -6.21 -32.64 -1.98
C GLN A 250 -6.94 -34.00 -1.97
N PRO A 251 -6.96 -34.78 -3.07
CA PRO A 251 -7.50 -36.14 -3.06
C PRO A 251 -6.79 -37.06 -2.07
N LEU A 252 -5.46 -36.97 -1.96
CA LEU A 252 -4.70 -37.78 -1.01
C LEU A 252 -5.07 -37.46 0.44
N LEU A 253 -5.21 -36.18 0.81
CA LEU A 253 -5.60 -35.80 2.17
C LEU A 253 -7.02 -36.27 2.51
N ASN A 254 -7.95 -36.20 1.55
CA ASN A 254 -9.29 -36.75 1.72
C ASN A 254 -9.23 -38.26 1.94
N LEU A 255 -8.39 -38.95 1.17
CA LEU A 255 -8.20 -40.40 1.28
C LEU A 255 -7.57 -40.79 2.64
N ILE A 256 -6.53 -40.08 3.10
CA ILE A 256 -5.91 -40.31 4.42
C ILE A 256 -6.94 -40.20 5.56
N ASN A 257 -7.95 -39.35 5.43
CA ASN A 257 -9.02 -39.26 6.42
C ASN A 257 -9.99 -40.45 6.37
N ALA A 258 -10.10 -41.13 5.24
CA ALA A 258 -11.03 -42.24 5.00
C ALA A 258 -10.40 -43.63 5.23
N THR A 259 -9.10 -43.80 4.99
CA THR A 259 -8.37 -45.08 5.12
C THR A 259 -7.15 -44.98 6.04
N ASP A 260 -6.80 -46.09 6.71
CA ASP A 260 -5.62 -46.23 7.58
C ASP A 260 -4.38 -46.73 6.86
N HIS A 261 -4.51 -47.33 5.67
CA HIS A 261 -3.41 -47.99 4.95
C HIS A 261 -3.34 -47.47 3.52
N ILE A 262 -2.30 -46.68 3.23
CA ILE A 262 -2.00 -46.19 1.89
C ILE A 262 -0.53 -46.49 1.60
N GLN A 263 -0.28 -47.12 0.46
CA GLN A 263 1.06 -47.43 -0.02
C GLN A 263 1.27 -46.72 -1.37
N LEU A 264 2.35 -45.95 -1.46
CA LEU A 264 2.70 -45.20 -2.67
C LEU A 264 3.91 -45.84 -3.36
N PHE A 265 3.77 -46.13 -4.63
CA PHE A 265 4.82 -46.71 -5.46
C PHE A 265 5.43 -45.67 -6.41
N VAL A 266 6.73 -45.79 -6.69
CA VAL A 266 7.44 -44.87 -7.59
C VAL A 266 7.14 -45.16 -9.08
N LYS A 267 6.43 -46.26 -9.39
CA LYS A 267 6.02 -46.62 -10.75
C LYS A 267 5.14 -45.55 -11.42
N LYS A 268 5.16 -45.50 -12.77
CA LYS A 268 4.35 -44.57 -13.57
C LYS A 268 2.84 -44.81 -13.45
N ALA A 269 2.41 -46.07 -13.42
CA ALA A 269 1.01 -46.47 -13.36
C ALA A 269 0.84 -47.84 -12.70
N LEU A 270 -0.39 -48.16 -12.29
CA LEU A 270 -0.79 -49.43 -11.69
C LEU A 270 -2.11 -49.90 -12.33
N PRO A 271 -2.34 -51.22 -12.41
CA PRO A 271 -3.59 -51.75 -12.93
C PRO A 271 -4.75 -51.39 -12.00
N GLN A 272 -5.94 -51.16 -12.57
CA GLN A 272 -7.11 -50.77 -11.79
C GLN A 272 -7.84 -52.00 -11.27
N VAL A 273 -7.71 -52.27 -9.97
CA VAL A 273 -8.16 -53.52 -9.36
C VAL A 273 -8.85 -53.24 -8.02
N ILE A 274 -9.94 -53.95 -7.77
CA ILE A 274 -10.56 -54.04 -6.44
C ILE A 274 -10.52 -55.51 -6.00
N LEU A 275 -9.76 -55.83 -4.96
CA LEU A 275 -9.72 -57.15 -4.35
C LEU A 275 -10.40 -57.09 -2.98
N SER A 276 -11.63 -57.60 -2.88
CA SER A 276 -12.30 -57.78 -1.60
C SER A 276 -12.28 -59.26 -1.18
N LYS A 277 -12.77 -59.57 0.01
CA LYS A 277 -12.88 -60.97 0.46
C LYS A 277 -13.73 -61.83 -0.50
N ASN A 278 -14.84 -61.29 -0.99
CA ASN A 278 -15.85 -62.06 -1.73
C ASN A 278 -15.90 -61.75 -3.23
N GLU A 279 -15.35 -60.61 -3.64
CA GLU A 279 -15.38 -60.15 -5.03
C GLU A 279 -14.03 -59.57 -5.44
N ALA A 280 -13.62 -59.86 -6.66
CA ALA A 280 -12.44 -59.29 -7.28
C ALA A 280 -12.83 -58.71 -8.64
N TRP A 281 -12.36 -57.49 -8.92
CA TRP A 281 -12.71 -56.73 -10.12
C TRP A 281 -11.45 -56.17 -10.77
N LEU A 282 -11.37 -56.27 -12.09
CA LEU A 282 -10.42 -55.56 -12.94
C LEU A 282 -11.18 -54.50 -13.74
N LEU A 283 -10.65 -53.29 -13.79
CA LEU A 283 -11.24 -52.13 -14.46
C LEU A 283 -10.30 -51.64 -15.56
N PRO A 284 -10.79 -50.88 -16.56
CA PRO A 284 -9.92 -50.17 -17.51
C PRO A 284 -9.11 -49.05 -16.82
N THR A 285 -8.03 -48.60 -17.45
CA THR A 285 -7.12 -47.57 -16.90
C THR A 285 -7.86 -46.28 -16.60
N THR A 286 -8.80 -45.92 -17.47
CA THR A 286 -9.77 -44.84 -17.31
C THR A 286 -11.16 -45.44 -17.19
N SER A 287 -12.01 -44.87 -16.33
CA SER A 287 -13.41 -45.29 -16.21
C SER A 287 -14.32 -44.07 -16.16
N ASP A 288 -15.48 -44.15 -16.82
CA ASP A 288 -16.45 -43.07 -16.91
C ASP A 288 -17.84 -43.56 -16.49
N VAL A 289 -18.53 -42.74 -15.68
CA VAL A 289 -19.89 -42.99 -15.20
C VAL A 289 -20.97 -42.96 -16.28
N ASN A 290 -20.69 -42.40 -17.44
CA ASN A 290 -21.65 -42.29 -18.55
C ASN A 290 -21.39 -43.29 -19.67
N ASN A 291 -20.24 -43.97 -19.66
CA ASN A 291 -19.80 -44.83 -20.77
C ASN A 291 -19.84 -46.31 -20.40
N ILE A 292 -19.69 -47.16 -21.41
CA ILE A 292 -19.42 -48.58 -21.23
C ILE A 292 -17.99 -48.74 -20.71
N ASN A 293 -17.79 -49.50 -19.64
CA ASN A 293 -16.46 -49.77 -19.11
C ASN A 293 -16.20 -51.26 -19.18
N TRP A 294 -15.20 -51.69 -19.94
CA TRP A 294 -14.81 -53.10 -20.07
C TRP A 294 -14.18 -53.61 -18.76
N ALA A 295 -15.04 -53.81 -17.77
CA ALA A 295 -14.74 -54.18 -16.39
C ALA A 295 -15.05 -55.65 -16.16
N LEU A 296 -14.09 -56.41 -15.64
CA LEU A 296 -14.20 -57.85 -15.43
C LEU A 296 -14.39 -58.20 -13.96
N LYS A 297 -15.43 -59.01 -13.67
CA LYS A 297 -15.49 -59.76 -12.41
C LYS A 297 -14.57 -60.97 -12.53
N LEU A 298 -13.54 -60.98 -11.70
CA LEU A 298 -12.47 -61.97 -11.76
C LEU A 298 -12.93 -63.30 -11.18
N THR A 299 -12.50 -64.39 -11.83
CA THR A 299 -12.58 -65.74 -11.26
C THR A 299 -11.52 -65.91 -10.17
N GLU A 300 -11.56 -67.03 -9.45
CA GLU A 300 -10.54 -67.31 -8.44
C GLU A 300 -9.14 -67.46 -9.05
N ASN A 301 -9.02 -68.06 -10.24
CA ASN A 301 -7.74 -68.19 -10.92
C ASN A 301 -7.18 -66.82 -11.34
N GLN A 302 -8.00 -66.00 -12.00
CA GLN A 302 -7.63 -64.63 -12.38
C GLN A 302 -7.29 -63.75 -11.16
N ARG A 303 -8.03 -63.94 -10.05
CA ARG A 303 -7.73 -63.30 -8.76
C ARG A 303 -6.34 -63.68 -8.26
N CYS A 304 -5.98 -64.96 -8.27
CA CYS A 304 -4.66 -65.42 -7.86
C CYS A 304 -3.54 -64.74 -8.67
N SER A 305 -3.69 -64.60 -10.00
CA SER A 305 -2.70 -63.91 -10.83
C SER A 305 -2.52 -62.44 -10.45
N ILE A 306 -3.60 -61.75 -10.11
CA ILE A 306 -3.53 -60.36 -9.67
C ILE A 306 -2.97 -60.24 -8.25
N GLU A 307 -3.27 -61.19 -7.35
CA GLU A 307 -2.66 -61.27 -6.03
C GLU A 307 -1.15 -61.55 -6.12
N ASN A 308 -0.71 -62.38 -7.06
CA ASN A 308 0.71 -62.60 -7.36
C ASN A 308 1.38 -61.28 -7.78
N TYR A 309 0.76 -60.53 -8.70
CA TYR A 309 1.24 -59.20 -9.07
C TYR A 309 1.32 -58.24 -7.88
N GLN A 310 0.30 -58.19 -7.01
CA GLN A 310 0.33 -57.34 -5.82
C GLN A 310 1.44 -57.75 -4.84
N ASN A 311 1.70 -59.05 -4.67
CA ASN A 311 2.78 -59.53 -3.80
C ASN A 311 4.15 -59.17 -4.37
N GLU A 312 4.36 -59.30 -5.67
CA GLU A 312 5.58 -58.87 -6.34
C GLU A 312 5.72 -57.33 -6.31
N LEU A 313 4.60 -56.61 -6.38
CA LEU A 313 4.59 -55.15 -6.22
C LEU A 313 5.04 -54.75 -4.82
N LEU A 314 4.55 -55.44 -3.80
CA LEU A 314 4.91 -55.20 -2.41
C LEU A 314 6.35 -55.58 -2.07
N SER A 315 7.03 -56.37 -2.90
CA SER A 315 8.47 -56.65 -2.72
C SER A 315 9.39 -55.56 -3.30
N THR A 316 8.81 -54.51 -3.89
CA THR A 316 9.56 -53.34 -4.38
C THR A 316 9.61 -52.21 -3.36
N CYS A 317 10.37 -51.17 -3.65
CA CYS A 317 10.40 -49.96 -2.83
C CYS A 317 9.04 -49.23 -2.87
N TYR A 318 8.50 -48.93 -1.68
CA TYR A 318 7.26 -48.17 -1.55
C TYR A 318 7.26 -47.28 -0.30
N TRP A 319 6.34 -46.32 -0.29
CA TRP A 319 6.12 -45.41 0.82
C TRP A 319 4.88 -45.82 1.59
N ASN A 320 5.00 -46.08 2.89
CA ASN A 320 3.87 -46.52 3.71
C ASN A 320 3.33 -45.40 4.61
N LEU A 321 2.02 -45.14 4.55
CA LEU A 321 1.37 -44.13 5.37
C LEU A 321 1.45 -44.47 6.87
N ASN A 322 1.92 -43.50 7.63
CA ASN A 322 1.90 -43.47 9.07
C ASN A 322 1.15 -42.21 9.52
N LYS A 323 -0.10 -42.39 9.95
CA LYS A 323 -0.96 -41.29 10.43
C LYS A 323 -0.39 -40.58 11.65
N ARG A 324 0.31 -41.34 12.50
CA ARG A 324 0.94 -40.81 13.70
C ARG A 324 2.08 -41.72 14.12
N VAL A 325 3.31 -41.21 14.05
CA VAL A 325 4.52 -41.93 14.43
C VAL A 325 5.41 -41.05 15.28
N LYS A 326 6.08 -41.65 16.27
CA LYS A 326 7.08 -40.94 17.08
C LYS A 326 8.35 -40.77 16.28
N LEU A 327 9.00 -39.62 16.42
CA LEU A 327 10.25 -39.33 15.72
C LEU A 327 11.32 -40.40 15.97
N LYS A 328 11.44 -40.89 17.22
CA LYS A 328 12.39 -41.97 17.58
C LYS A 328 12.16 -43.32 16.88
N SER A 329 11.00 -43.51 16.25
CA SER A 329 10.62 -44.76 15.58
C SER A 329 10.88 -44.69 14.07
N ILE A 330 11.36 -43.56 13.57
CA ILE A 330 11.71 -43.36 12.17
C ILE A 330 13.18 -43.69 12.00
N SER A 331 13.50 -44.48 10.97
CA SER A 331 14.87 -44.92 10.66
C SER A 331 15.22 -44.73 9.18
N SER A 332 14.31 -44.18 8.38
CA SER A 332 14.45 -44.02 6.92
C SER A 332 13.89 -42.66 6.48
N THR A 333 14.04 -42.37 5.18
CA THR A 333 13.50 -41.16 4.54
C THR A 333 11.98 -41.10 4.68
N VAL A 334 11.46 -39.89 4.86
CA VAL A 334 10.02 -39.63 4.99
C VAL A 334 9.52 -38.62 3.98
N LEU A 335 8.27 -38.79 3.55
CA LEU A 335 7.49 -37.82 2.81
C LEU A 335 6.35 -37.31 3.68
N PHE A 336 6.07 -36.02 3.64
CA PHE A 336 4.89 -35.47 4.32
C PHE A 336 3.72 -35.44 3.34
N ALA A 337 2.54 -35.93 3.74
CA ALA A 337 1.35 -35.94 2.88
C ALA A 337 0.96 -34.55 2.34
N ASN A 338 1.34 -33.48 3.03
CA ASN A 338 1.08 -32.09 2.62
C ASN A 338 2.17 -31.50 1.70
N LYS A 339 3.31 -32.20 1.53
CA LYS A 339 4.53 -31.80 0.80
C LYS A 339 5.19 -33.04 0.16
N MET A 340 4.47 -33.69 -0.76
CA MET A 340 4.91 -34.92 -1.43
C MET A 340 6.16 -34.75 -2.31
N GLU A 341 6.55 -33.51 -2.62
CA GLU A 341 7.74 -33.18 -3.42
C GLU A 341 9.04 -33.14 -2.59
N LEU A 342 8.94 -33.15 -1.26
CA LEU A 342 10.09 -32.99 -0.36
C LEU A 342 10.39 -34.29 0.38
N GLU A 343 11.36 -35.02 -0.12
CA GLU A 343 11.99 -36.12 0.61
C GLU A 343 12.85 -35.56 1.75
N VAL A 344 12.53 -35.95 2.98
CA VAL A 344 13.28 -35.53 4.17
C VAL A 344 14.00 -36.73 4.74
N ASN A 345 15.32 -36.68 4.73
CA ASN A 345 16.16 -37.66 5.41
C ASN A 345 16.11 -37.39 6.92
N TYR A 346 15.78 -38.42 7.70
CA TYR A 346 15.85 -38.35 9.15
C TYR A 346 17.30 -38.52 9.61
N GLU A 347 17.77 -37.62 10.47
CA GLU A 347 19.09 -37.68 11.10
C GLU A 347 18.93 -37.85 12.62
N ASP A 348 19.79 -38.67 13.26
CA ASP A 348 19.72 -38.86 14.72
C ASP A 348 20.17 -37.61 15.50
N GLU A 349 21.10 -36.83 14.93
CA GLU A 349 21.68 -35.63 15.52
C GLU A 349 21.69 -34.48 14.49
N MET A 350 21.28 -33.29 14.92
CA MET A 350 21.32 -32.08 14.10
C MET A 350 21.96 -30.93 14.88
N TYR A 351 22.73 -30.09 14.20
CA TYR A 351 23.36 -28.91 14.79
C TYR A 351 22.75 -27.65 14.18
N ILE A 352 22.16 -26.80 15.02
CA ILE A 352 21.54 -25.55 14.60
C ILE A 352 22.22 -24.39 15.32
N SER A 353 22.76 -23.47 14.52
CA SER A 353 23.21 -22.18 15.05
C SER A 353 22.04 -21.20 15.08
N LEU A 354 21.62 -20.82 16.28
CA LEU A 354 20.59 -19.84 16.50
C LEU A 354 21.16 -18.44 16.31
N ASN A 355 20.29 -17.50 15.94
CA ASN A 355 20.67 -16.11 15.80
C ASN A 355 21.13 -15.54 17.15
N ASN A 356 22.15 -14.68 17.10
CA ASN A 356 22.60 -13.91 18.25
C ASN A 356 21.42 -13.15 18.85
N THR A 357 21.23 -13.32 20.15
CA THR A 357 20.06 -12.81 20.85
C THR A 357 20.46 -11.81 21.91
N GLU A 358 19.77 -10.69 21.92
CA GLU A 358 19.88 -9.68 22.97
C GLU A 358 18.78 -9.93 24.00
N CYS A 359 19.16 -10.10 25.27
CA CYS A 359 18.19 -10.27 26.36
C CYS A 359 17.30 -9.02 26.50
N LYS A 360 16.03 -9.21 26.85
CA LYS A 360 15.08 -8.10 27.07
C LYS A 360 15.43 -7.29 28.31
N SER A 361 15.92 -7.95 29.36
CA SER A 361 16.35 -7.33 30.60
C SER A 361 17.70 -7.86 31.05
N PHE A 362 18.34 -7.13 31.97
CA PHE A 362 19.63 -7.55 32.53
C PHE A 362 19.46 -8.75 33.47
N ASP A 363 18.30 -8.86 34.12
CA ASP A 363 17.95 -10.02 34.96
C ASP A 363 17.86 -11.30 34.12
N ASP A 364 17.24 -11.23 32.93
CA ASP A 364 17.21 -12.34 31.99
C ASP A 364 18.63 -12.79 31.60
N PHE A 365 19.55 -11.84 31.40
CA PHE A 365 20.95 -12.14 31.04
C PHE A 365 21.75 -12.81 32.17
N GLU A 366 21.43 -12.51 33.44
CA GLU A 366 22.16 -13.05 34.59
C GLU A 366 21.59 -14.38 35.08
N ASN A 367 20.26 -14.52 35.04
CA ASN A 367 19.55 -15.58 35.77
C ASN A 367 18.83 -16.61 34.88
N LYS A 368 18.52 -16.31 33.61
CA LYS A 368 17.86 -17.29 32.72
C LYS A 368 18.85 -18.19 32.00
N SER A 369 18.47 -19.44 31.81
CA SER A 369 19.24 -20.38 30.99
C SER A 369 19.05 -20.10 29.50
N ALA A 370 20.03 -20.51 28.70
CA ALA A 370 19.99 -20.38 27.24
C ALA A 370 18.76 -21.04 26.61
N HIS A 371 18.37 -22.20 27.16
CA HIS A 371 17.20 -22.94 26.73
C HIS A 371 15.91 -22.13 26.94
N MET A 372 15.71 -21.53 28.11
CA MET A 372 14.53 -20.71 28.41
C MET A 372 14.45 -19.47 27.52
N ILE A 373 15.59 -18.83 27.25
CA ILE A 373 15.65 -17.65 26.36
C ILE A 373 15.28 -18.04 24.93
N ALA A 374 15.81 -19.17 24.43
CA ALA A 374 15.50 -19.66 23.09
C ALA A 374 14.04 -20.14 22.96
N GLU A 375 13.47 -20.73 24.02
CA GLU A 375 12.07 -21.15 24.08
C GLU A 375 11.11 -19.96 24.06
N GLU A 376 11.35 -18.91 24.86
CA GLU A 376 10.54 -17.68 24.87
C GLU A 376 10.52 -16.96 23.51
N LEU A 377 11.53 -17.17 22.68
CA LEU A 377 11.67 -16.59 21.34
C LEU A 377 11.17 -17.53 20.23
N ASP A 378 10.62 -18.68 20.59
CA ASP A 378 10.10 -19.70 19.66
C ASP A 378 11.18 -20.24 18.69
N PHE A 379 12.47 -20.13 19.05
CA PHE A 379 13.59 -20.57 18.20
C PHE A 379 13.76 -22.09 18.17
N THR A 380 13.31 -22.76 19.22
CA THR A 380 13.46 -24.20 19.41
C THR A 380 12.15 -24.95 19.17
N LYS A 381 11.20 -24.35 18.44
CA LYS A 381 9.95 -25.04 18.11
C LYS A 381 10.18 -26.11 17.06
N PHE A 382 9.67 -27.31 17.34
CA PHE A 382 9.72 -28.43 16.41
C PHE A 382 8.92 -28.12 15.13
N ASN A 383 9.50 -28.44 13.98
CA ASN A 383 8.95 -28.20 12.65
C ASN A 383 9.58 -29.15 11.61
N ASP A 384 9.02 -29.19 10.40
CA ASP A 384 9.45 -30.14 9.36
C ASP A 384 10.93 -29.98 8.92
N ARG A 385 11.61 -28.87 9.26
CA ARG A 385 13.02 -28.61 8.90
C ARG A 385 14.03 -29.02 9.96
N ASN A 386 13.58 -29.32 11.18
CA ASN A 386 14.46 -29.72 12.29
C ASN A 386 14.14 -31.17 12.71
N LEU A 387 14.05 -32.04 11.71
CA LEU A 387 13.64 -33.44 11.81
C LEU A 387 14.77 -34.34 12.36
N ALA A 388 15.15 -34.13 13.62
CA ALA A 388 16.16 -34.94 14.29
C ALA A 388 15.79 -35.23 15.74
N LYS A 389 16.20 -36.39 16.24
CA LYS A 389 15.92 -36.82 17.62
C LYS A 389 16.64 -35.93 18.64
N ASN A 390 17.90 -35.59 18.41
CA ASN A 390 18.65 -34.67 19.24
C ASN A 390 19.06 -33.45 18.40
N ILE A 391 18.75 -32.26 18.88
CA ILE A 391 19.18 -31.02 18.23
C ILE A 391 20.06 -30.24 19.18
N HIS A 392 21.30 -30.01 18.75
CA HIS A 392 22.30 -29.21 19.43
C HIS A 392 22.17 -27.77 18.96
N TYR A 393 21.72 -26.90 19.85
CA TYR A 393 21.59 -25.49 19.59
C TYR A 393 22.81 -24.75 20.12
N SER A 394 23.43 -23.93 19.27
CA SER A 394 24.43 -22.94 19.68
C SER A 394 23.80 -21.55 19.61
N ILE A 395 23.98 -20.75 20.67
CA ILE A 395 23.44 -19.39 20.73
C ILE A 395 24.44 -18.46 21.41
N THR A 396 24.63 -17.27 20.83
CA THR A 396 25.32 -16.16 21.49
C THR A 396 24.30 -15.31 22.22
N ILE A 397 24.40 -15.25 23.54
CA ILE A 397 23.52 -14.45 24.40
C ILE A 397 24.23 -13.15 24.74
N SER A 398 23.58 -12.05 24.40
CA SER A 398 24.07 -10.70 24.66
C SER A 398 23.25 -10.03 25.76
N PRO A 399 23.88 -9.23 26.64
CA PRO A 399 23.14 -8.41 27.59
C PRO A 399 22.28 -7.38 26.84
N PRO A 400 21.22 -6.83 27.46
CA PRO A 400 20.51 -5.70 26.88
C PRO A 400 21.49 -4.55 26.65
N TYR A 401 21.61 -4.10 25.42
CA TYR A 401 22.49 -3.01 25.04
C TYR A 401 21.73 -1.70 25.01
N LEU A 402 22.45 -0.62 25.29
CA LEU A 402 21.92 0.71 25.07
C LEU A 402 21.60 0.91 23.57
N ALA A 403 20.35 1.28 23.29
CA ALA A 403 19.90 1.53 21.92
C ALA A 403 20.70 2.67 21.27
N SER A 404 21.01 2.57 19.98
CA SER A 404 21.82 3.58 19.27
C SER A 404 21.14 4.95 19.14
N ASN A 405 19.81 4.99 19.27
CA ASN A 405 19.01 6.21 19.30
C ASN A 405 18.72 6.72 20.72
N ALA A 406 19.22 6.04 21.76
CA ALA A 406 19.09 6.51 23.13
C ALA A 406 19.86 7.83 23.29
N LYS A 407 19.20 8.81 23.88
CA LYS A 407 19.81 10.11 24.16
C LYS A 407 20.19 10.15 25.62
N GLU A 408 21.24 10.91 25.94
CA GLU A 408 21.60 11.21 27.32
C GLU A 408 20.35 11.70 28.07
N ASP A 409 20.10 11.16 29.28
CA ASP A 409 18.90 11.49 30.05
C ASP A 409 18.86 13.01 30.31
N PRO A 410 17.69 13.67 30.18
CA PRO A 410 17.52 15.08 30.49
C PRO A 410 18.05 15.49 31.87
N LEU A 411 18.16 14.56 32.82
CA LEU A 411 18.76 14.75 34.13
C LEU A 411 20.22 15.23 34.04
N HIS A 412 21.03 14.70 33.11
CA HIS A 412 22.42 15.17 32.91
C HIS A 412 22.43 16.61 32.42
N GLN A 413 21.61 16.92 31.41
CA GLN A 413 21.46 18.27 30.89
C GLN A 413 20.87 19.22 31.95
N HIS A 414 20.01 18.73 32.83
CA HIS A 414 19.45 19.51 33.94
C HIS A 414 20.54 19.85 34.96
N TRP A 415 21.36 18.88 35.38
CA TRP A 415 22.49 19.13 36.27
C TRP A 415 23.57 20.01 35.64
N LEU A 416 23.85 19.86 34.34
CA LEU A 416 24.79 20.69 33.59
C LEU A 416 24.27 22.13 33.44
N ALA A 417 23.00 22.29 33.06
CA ALA A 417 22.32 23.58 33.03
C ALA A 417 22.26 24.23 34.42
N LEU A 418 22.10 23.45 35.49
CA LEU A 418 22.12 23.95 36.86
C LEU A 418 23.50 24.48 37.25
N GLN A 419 24.57 23.73 36.94
CA GLN A 419 25.95 24.17 37.17
C GLN A 419 26.30 25.39 36.31
N GLN A 420 25.83 25.43 35.07
CA GLN A 420 26.02 26.59 34.19
C GLN A 420 25.26 27.81 34.74
N HIS A 421 24.01 27.65 35.17
CA HIS A 421 23.23 28.72 35.79
C HIS A 421 23.90 29.26 37.07
N TRP A 422 24.52 28.39 37.88
CA TRP A 422 25.35 28.79 39.01
C TRP A 422 26.58 29.60 38.58
N ASN A 423 27.33 29.10 37.61
CA ASN A 423 28.53 29.77 37.12
C ASN A 423 28.19 31.13 36.50
N ASP A 424 27.14 31.19 35.67
CA ASP A 424 26.62 32.40 35.04
C ASP A 424 26.20 33.42 36.10
N GLU A 425 25.55 32.98 37.18
CA GLU A 425 25.15 33.85 38.28
C GLU A 425 26.37 34.38 39.06
N VAL A 426 27.35 33.52 39.37
CA VAL A 426 28.59 33.95 40.02
C VAL A 426 29.35 34.96 39.15
N GLU A 427 29.44 34.72 37.84
CA GLU A 427 30.08 35.65 36.91
C GLU A 427 29.27 36.96 36.78
N ARG A 428 27.94 36.88 36.78
CA ARG A 428 27.05 38.05 36.79
C ARG A 428 27.28 38.90 38.04
N LEU A 429 27.44 38.28 39.21
CA LEU A 429 27.73 38.97 40.46
C LEU A 429 29.11 39.64 40.43
N GLU A 430 30.10 39.01 39.80
CA GLU A 430 31.44 39.58 39.61
C GLU A 430 31.38 40.82 38.71
N ARG A 431 30.67 40.73 37.58
CA ARG A 431 30.44 41.87 36.68
C ARG A 431 29.65 42.99 37.37
N LYS A 432 28.64 42.66 38.19
CA LYS A 432 27.90 43.64 39.00
C LYS A 432 28.81 44.36 40.00
N GLN A 433 29.66 43.65 40.72
CA GLN A 433 30.62 44.25 41.65
C GLN A 433 31.58 45.21 40.93
N PHE A 434 32.05 44.83 39.74
CA PHE A 434 32.90 45.68 38.91
C PHE A 434 32.17 46.94 38.39
N GLN A 435 30.92 46.80 37.93
CA GLN A 435 30.09 47.93 37.50
C GLN A 435 29.84 48.93 38.64
N ILE A 436 29.59 48.44 39.85
CA ILE A 436 29.44 49.30 41.04
C ILE A 436 30.66 50.18 41.24
N GLU A 437 31.86 49.67 40.99
CA GLU A 437 33.07 50.46 41.12
C GLU A 437 33.23 51.49 40.00
N LYS A 438 33.10 51.07 38.74
CA LYS A 438 33.22 51.97 37.58
C LYS A 438 32.24 53.14 37.63
N SER A 439 31.04 52.90 38.15
CA SER A 439 30.00 53.92 38.29
C SER A 439 30.42 55.08 39.22
N LYS A 440 31.17 54.79 40.30
CA LYS A 440 31.60 55.79 41.29
C LYS A 440 32.61 56.75 40.67
N ASP A 441 33.47 56.24 39.80
CA ASP A 441 34.47 57.03 39.10
C ASP A 441 33.82 58.01 38.10
N THR A 442 32.71 57.61 37.46
CA THR A 442 31.99 58.40 36.44
C THR A 442 31.14 59.56 36.97
N VAL A 443 30.92 59.69 38.27
CA VAL A 443 30.15 60.81 38.85
C VAL A 443 30.92 62.13 38.73
N SER A 444 30.26 63.20 38.28
CA SER A 444 30.87 64.53 38.16
C SER A 444 31.35 65.06 39.53
N ASP A 445 32.46 65.81 39.54
CA ASP A 445 33.07 66.30 40.79
C ASP A 445 32.12 67.18 41.62
N ASN A 446 31.22 67.91 40.97
CA ASN A 446 30.20 68.72 41.64
C ASN A 446 29.21 67.86 42.44
N VAL A 447 28.83 66.68 41.92
CA VAL A 447 27.96 65.72 42.61
C VAL A 447 28.75 64.93 43.67
N LYS A 448 30.02 64.57 43.40
CA LYS A 448 30.91 63.92 44.38
C LYS A 448 31.08 64.75 45.66
N ARG A 449 31.10 66.09 45.55
CA ARG A 449 31.15 67.00 46.71
C ARG A 449 29.94 66.84 47.64
N PHE A 450 28.74 66.60 47.10
CA PHE A 450 27.55 66.33 47.90
C PHE A 450 27.57 64.92 48.57
N MET A 451 28.51 64.02 48.21
CA MET A 451 28.50 62.58 48.58
C MET A 451 29.74 62.04 49.33
N SER A 452 30.73 62.87 49.68
CA SER A 452 32.07 62.41 50.11
C SER A 452 32.10 61.38 51.26
N ASN A 453 31.31 61.57 52.31
CA ASN A 453 31.26 60.67 53.48
C ASN A 453 30.67 59.29 53.16
N PHE A 454 29.78 59.20 52.17
CA PHE A 454 29.14 57.95 51.76
C PHE A 454 30.13 57.02 51.01
N LEU A 455 31.02 57.58 50.19
CA LEU A 455 31.95 56.82 49.35
C LEU A 455 33.00 56.03 50.17
N THR A 456 33.46 56.57 51.31
CA THR A 456 34.46 55.92 52.18
C THR A 456 33.94 54.64 52.82
N GLY A 457 32.67 54.61 53.24
CA GLY A 457 32.05 53.40 53.83
C GLY A 457 31.91 52.23 52.84
N GLN A 458 31.82 52.52 51.54
CA GLN A 458 31.66 51.51 50.50
C GLN A 458 32.96 50.72 50.20
N LEU A 459 34.14 51.28 50.49
CA LEU A 459 35.42 50.61 50.23
C LEU A 459 35.65 49.38 51.11
N ASN A 460 35.24 49.43 52.38
CA ASN A 460 35.38 48.28 53.29
C ASN A 460 34.41 47.15 52.93
N LYS A 461 33.18 47.51 52.51
CA LYS A 461 32.16 46.53 52.09
C LYS A 461 32.58 45.73 50.85
N LYS A 462 33.27 46.37 49.91
CA LYS A 462 33.85 45.73 48.72
C LYS A 462 34.78 44.57 49.06
N ARG A 463 35.70 44.76 50.02
CA ARG A 463 36.69 43.73 50.40
C ARG A 463 36.04 42.45 50.93
N THR A 464 34.94 42.59 51.68
CA THR A 464 34.18 41.44 52.19
C THR A 464 33.48 40.70 51.06
N GLN A 465 32.79 41.42 50.17
CA GLN A 465 32.06 40.84 49.03
C GLN A 465 32.97 40.07 48.06
N THR A 466 34.20 40.54 47.81
CA THR A 466 35.16 39.83 46.94
C THR A 466 35.57 38.48 47.52
N ARG A 467 35.80 38.38 48.84
CA ARG A 467 36.16 37.11 49.50
C ARG A 467 35.02 36.08 49.47
N GLU A 468 33.78 36.52 49.52
CA GLU A 468 32.60 35.64 49.41
C GLU A 468 32.43 35.13 47.98
N LEU A 469 32.67 35.98 46.98
CA LEU A 469 32.60 35.62 45.57
C LEU A 469 33.64 34.54 45.17
N ASP A 470 34.88 34.64 45.69
CA ASP A 470 35.93 33.64 45.44
C ASP A 470 35.59 32.24 45.99
N LYS A 471 34.86 32.17 47.10
CA LYS A 471 34.41 30.88 47.67
C LYS A 471 33.35 30.21 46.78
N LEU A 472 32.41 30.99 46.25
CA LEU A 472 31.32 30.47 45.42
C LEU A 472 31.80 29.93 44.06
N LYS A 473 32.93 30.45 43.54
CA LYS A 473 33.57 29.95 42.31
C LYS A 473 34.06 28.50 42.39
N THR A 474 34.39 28.01 43.59
CA THR A 474 34.96 26.65 43.78
C THR A 474 33.93 25.54 43.97
N VAL A 475 32.62 25.86 43.93
CA VAL A 475 31.54 24.92 44.25
C VAL A 475 31.13 24.09 43.02
N THR A 476 31.10 22.76 43.17
CA THR A 476 30.54 21.82 42.19
C THR A 476 29.21 21.25 42.70
N LEU A 477 28.09 21.66 42.09
CA LEU A 477 26.73 21.38 42.59
C LEU A 477 26.38 19.89 42.62
N SER A 478 26.84 19.11 41.63
CA SER A 478 26.57 17.67 41.53
C SER A 478 27.21 16.82 42.64
N LYS A 479 28.16 17.39 43.40
CA LYS A 479 28.86 16.72 44.50
C LYS A 479 28.41 17.18 45.89
N LEU A 480 27.47 18.12 45.96
CA LEU A 480 26.98 18.63 47.23
C LEU A 480 25.91 17.72 47.84
N SER A 481 26.05 17.47 49.14
CA SER A 481 24.99 16.85 49.96
C SER A 481 23.79 17.80 50.13
N LEU A 482 22.62 17.25 50.44
CA LEU A 482 21.38 18.02 50.66
C LEU A 482 21.54 19.22 51.61
N GLN A 483 22.30 19.06 52.70
CA GLN A 483 22.57 20.16 53.65
C GLN A 483 23.50 21.23 53.07
N ALA A 484 24.49 20.82 52.26
CA ALA A 484 25.42 21.74 51.63
C ALA A 484 24.77 22.53 50.49
N ARG A 485 23.74 21.97 49.82
CA ARG A 485 22.94 22.65 48.79
C ARG A 485 22.21 23.87 49.34
N SER A 486 21.46 23.70 50.44
CA SER A 486 20.73 24.81 51.09
C SER A 486 21.67 25.89 51.62
N LYS A 487 22.85 25.50 52.13
CA LYS A 487 23.87 26.46 52.55
C LYS A 487 24.44 27.26 51.37
N ALA A 488 24.76 26.61 50.25
CA ALA A 488 25.28 27.27 49.06
C ALA A 488 24.26 28.27 48.47
N GLU A 489 22.97 27.91 48.43
CA GLU A 489 21.90 28.84 48.03
C GLU A 489 21.75 30.02 48.98
N LYS A 490 21.87 29.79 50.29
CA LYS A 490 21.83 30.87 51.27
C LYS A 490 23.00 31.84 51.08
N ASP A 491 24.21 31.32 50.92
CA ASP A 491 25.43 32.11 50.77
C ASP A 491 25.40 32.97 49.49
N ILE A 492 24.95 32.43 48.35
CA ILE A 492 24.82 33.22 47.10
C ILE A 492 23.71 34.27 47.19
N ASN A 493 22.60 33.96 47.85
CA ASN A 493 21.50 34.92 48.05
C ASN A 493 21.86 36.06 49.01
N GLU A 494 22.61 35.77 50.08
CA GLU A 494 23.15 36.80 50.96
C GLU A 494 24.09 37.75 50.20
N LEU A 495 24.91 37.22 49.30
CA LEU A 495 25.79 38.04 48.45
C LEU A 495 25.01 38.88 47.42
N ILE A 496 23.98 38.30 46.78
CA ILE A 496 23.06 39.03 45.88
C ILE A 496 22.41 40.20 46.62
N LEU A 497 21.84 39.95 47.80
CA LEU A 497 21.21 40.98 48.62
C LEU A 497 22.22 42.05 49.03
N SER A 498 23.43 41.65 49.44
CA SER A 498 24.49 42.56 49.85
C SER A 498 24.93 43.48 48.71
N LEU A 499 25.08 42.95 47.48
CA LEU A 499 25.48 43.71 46.29
C LEU A 499 24.35 44.63 45.80
N SER A 500 23.11 44.13 45.71
CA SER A 500 21.94 44.95 45.35
C SER A 500 21.75 46.10 46.34
N LEU A 501 21.77 45.85 47.65
CA LEU A 501 21.70 46.91 48.66
C LEU A 501 22.84 47.92 48.58
N SER A 502 24.02 47.52 48.08
CA SER A 502 25.14 48.45 47.89
C SER A 502 24.92 49.34 46.67
N MET A 503 24.41 48.76 45.59
CA MET A 503 24.04 49.44 44.35
C MET A 503 22.90 50.42 44.57
N ASP A 504 21.83 50.00 45.26
CA ASP A 504 20.67 50.82 45.59
C ASP A 504 21.08 52.05 46.38
N LYS A 505 21.93 51.88 47.39
CA LYS A 505 22.43 53.00 48.20
C LYS A 505 23.29 53.98 47.41
N VAL A 506 24.10 53.50 46.45
CA VAL A 506 24.93 54.37 45.59
C VAL A 506 24.04 55.16 44.63
N VAL A 507 23.03 54.50 44.06
CA VAL A 507 22.03 55.12 43.20
C VAL A 507 21.22 56.16 43.97
N GLU A 508 20.73 55.80 45.15
CA GLU A 508 19.90 56.64 46.01
C GLU A 508 20.61 57.93 46.39
N ALA A 509 21.84 57.81 46.88
CA ALA A 509 22.65 58.97 47.27
C ALA A 509 22.98 59.89 46.06
N THR A 510 23.15 59.33 44.87
CA THR A 510 23.42 60.12 43.65
C THR A 510 22.15 60.80 43.11
N ASP A 511 21.01 60.11 43.19
CA ASP A 511 19.72 60.60 42.73
C ASP A 511 19.23 61.80 43.56
N ILE A 512 19.35 61.72 44.89
CA ILE A 512 19.03 62.86 45.76
C ILE A 512 19.85 64.09 45.33
N ALA A 513 21.16 63.91 45.16
CA ALA A 513 22.06 65.00 44.77
C ALA A 513 21.73 65.57 43.38
N GLU A 514 21.28 64.75 42.43
CA GLU A 514 20.82 65.22 41.11
C GLU A 514 19.46 65.94 41.15
N GLN A 515 18.53 65.48 41.99
CA GLN A 515 17.19 66.06 42.10
C GLN A 515 17.22 67.43 42.73
N GLU A 516 18.06 67.60 43.74
CA GLU A 516 18.32 68.91 44.34
C GLU A 516 18.77 69.90 43.27
N LEU A 517 19.73 69.50 42.43
CA LEU A 517 20.25 70.34 41.36
C LEU A 517 19.21 70.64 40.25
N LYS A 518 18.30 69.70 39.93
CA LYS A 518 17.29 69.85 38.86
C LYS A 518 16.08 70.67 39.30
N TRP A 519 15.60 70.48 40.53
CA TRP A 519 14.46 71.22 41.06
C TRP A 519 14.74 72.73 41.05
N ASP A 520 15.94 73.13 41.47
CA ASP A 520 16.35 74.53 41.46
C ASP A 520 16.34 75.15 40.04
N LYS A 521 16.61 74.37 38.99
CA LYS A 521 16.57 74.84 37.59
C LYS A 521 15.15 74.97 37.01
N GLU A 522 14.29 73.99 37.27
CA GLU A 522 12.96 73.91 36.65
C GLU A 522 11.96 74.91 37.24
N ASN A 523 12.05 75.15 38.54
CA ASN A 523 11.24 76.18 39.19
C ASN A 523 11.47 77.55 38.54
N SER A 524 12.70 77.82 38.09
CA SER A 524 13.04 79.06 37.38
C SER A 524 12.43 79.15 35.96
N ARG A 525 12.18 78.03 35.28
CA ARG A 525 11.65 77.96 33.91
C ARG A 525 10.13 78.11 33.86
N LEU A 526 9.41 77.40 34.73
CA LEU A 526 7.94 77.34 34.72
C LEU A 526 7.29 78.70 34.94
N THR A 527 7.92 79.56 35.74
CA THR A 527 7.45 80.93 35.96
C THR A 527 7.36 81.72 34.65
N GLN A 528 8.22 81.46 33.66
CA GLN A 528 8.21 82.19 32.39
C GLN A 528 7.14 81.70 31.40
N ILE A 529 6.70 80.44 31.48
CA ILE A 529 5.81 79.83 30.47
C ILE A 529 4.36 80.22 30.68
N LEU A 530 3.91 80.23 31.93
CA LEU A 530 2.56 80.62 32.33
C LEU A 530 2.14 81.98 31.74
N ASP A 531 3.08 82.93 31.73
CA ASP A 531 2.84 84.26 31.19
C ASP A 531 2.54 84.26 29.66
N SER A 532 3.00 83.24 28.92
CA SER A 532 2.86 83.16 27.46
C SER A 532 1.54 82.53 26.99
N SER A 533 1.13 81.40 27.55
CA SER A 533 -0.07 80.65 27.10
C SER A 533 -1.37 81.36 27.41
N THR A 534 -1.39 82.19 28.44
CA THR A 534 -2.54 83.01 28.79
C THR A 534 -3.02 83.90 27.63
N LYS A 535 -2.11 84.29 26.73
CA LYS A 535 -2.43 85.15 25.58
C LYS A 535 -3.02 84.40 24.38
N ASN A 536 -2.58 83.18 24.08
CA ASN A 536 -2.92 82.50 22.82
C ASN A 536 -4.34 81.92 22.77
N SER A 537 -4.88 81.44 23.90
CA SER A 537 -6.18 80.79 23.89
C SER A 537 -7.35 81.68 23.52
N ALA A 538 -7.28 82.97 23.86
CA ALA A 538 -8.35 83.90 23.57
C ALA A 538 -8.55 84.13 22.06
N GLN A 539 -7.63 83.63 21.20
CA GLN A 539 -7.67 83.86 19.76
C GLN A 539 -8.41 82.76 18.98
N ALA A 540 -8.08 81.48 19.21
CA ALA A 540 -8.59 80.39 18.37
C ALA A 540 -10.11 80.17 18.49
N GLU A 541 -10.70 80.38 19.67
CA GLU A 541 -12.14 80.09 19.90
C GLU A 541 -13.07 80.78 18.90
N ARG A 542 -12.60 81.88 18.30
CA ARG A 542 -13.34 82.65 17.29
C ARG A 542 -13.35 82.03 15.89
N GLU A 543 -12.37 81.20 15.52
CA GLU A 543 -12.20 80.71 14.14
C GLU A 543 -13.09 79.51 13.80
N LEU A 544 -13.30 78.63 14.76
CA LEU A 544 -14.02 77.37 14.61
C LEU A 544 -15.50 77.51 14.24
N GLU A 545 -16.21 78.38 14.94
CA GLU A 545 -17.67 78.47 14.73
C GLU A 545 -18.04 78.96 13.33
N GLN A 546 -17.10 79.58 12.62
CA GLN A 546 -17.33 79.97 11.24
C GLN A 546 -17.35 78.79 10.26
N PHE A 547 -16.63 77.69 10.53
CA PHE A 547 -16.47 76.60 9.56
C PHE A 547 -17.67 75.63 9.49
N LYS A 548 -18.30 75.31 10.64
CA LYS A 548 -19.32 74.24 10.75
C LYS A 548 -20.51 74.38 9.81
N LEU A 549 -20.93 75.61 9.55
CA LEU A 549 -22.11 75.93 8.75
C LEU A 549 -21.91 75.62 7.26
N LYS A 550 -20.68 75.62 6.75
CA LYS A 550 -20.41 75.52 5.31
C LYS A 550 -20.44 74.09 4.76
N SER A 551 -20.08 73.06 5.54
CA SER A 551 -19.77 71.72 5.00
C SER A 551 -20.98 70.82 4.68
N VAL A 552 -22.19 71.14 5.13
CA VAL A 552 -23.38 70.27 4.97
C VAL A 552 -23.92 70.32 3.54
N ASP A 553 -23.99 71.52 2.95
CA ASP A 553 -24.58 71.72 1.63
C ASP A 553 -23.77 71.02 0.52
N GLU A 554 -22.43 71.09 0.62
CA GLU A 554 -21.52 70.53 -0.39
C GLU A 554 -21.59 68.98 -0.50
N THR A 555 -22.07 68.26 0.51
CA THR A 555 -22.15 66.77 0.45
C THR A 555 -23.35 66.27 -0.37
N LYS A 556 -24.49 66.97 -0.29
CA LYS A 556 -25.75 66.56 -0.95
C LYS A 556 -25.65 66.64 -2.48
N GLU A 557 -24.97 67.66 -2.98
CA GLU A 557 -24.78 67.89 -4.42
C GLU A 557 -23.96 66.77 -5.08
N ASN A 558 -22.97 66.23 -4.38
CA ASN A 558 -22.09 65.19 -4.93
C ASN A 558 -22.82 63.86 -5.21
N ASN A 559 -23.78 63.48 -4.37
CA ASN A 559 -24.51 62.20 -4.51
C ASN A 559 -25.41 62.15 -5.75
N ILE A 560 -26.07 63.28 -6.07
CA ILE A 560 -26.99 63.39 -7.22
C ILE A 560 -26.22 63.24 -8.54
N ALA A 561 -25.02 63.83 -8.61
CA ALA A 561 -24.19 63.80 -9.81
C ALA A 561 -23.78 62.37 -10.22
N LEU A 562 -23.47 61.50 -9.26
CA LEU A 562 -23.05 60.13 -9.53
C LEU A 562 -24.18 59.29 -10.17
N SER A 563 -25.41 59.43 -9.66
CA SER A 563 -26.54 58.63 -10.13
C SER A 563 -26.95 58.96 -11.58
N ASN A 564 -26.83 60.22 -11.99
CA ASN A 564 -27.17 60.65 -13.35
C ASN A 564 -26.17 60.11 -14.40
N ASN A 565 -24.88 60.15 -14.06
CA ASN A 565 -23.83 59.67 -14.96
C ASN A 565 -23.94 58.14 -15.21
N TRP A 566 -24.43 57.38 -14.22
CA TRP A 566 -24.65 55.94 -14.33
C TRP A 566 -25.70 55.59 -15.38
N GLN A 567 -26.83 56.31 -15.38
CA GLN A 567 -27.91 56.11 -16.36
C GLN A 567 -27.46 56.38 -17.78
N HIS A 568 -26.73 57.48 -17.97
CA HIS A 568 -26.24 57.86 -19.30
C HIS A 568 -25.35 56.77 -19.90
N TRP A 569 -24.44 56.23 -19.10
CA TRP A 569 -23.50 55.19 -19.54
C TRP A 569 -24.21 53.90 -19.99
N LEU A 570 -25.25 53.47 -19.27
CA LEU A 570 -26.02 52.28 -19.62
C LEU A 570 -26.72 52.41 -20.97
N VAL A 571 -27.42 53.52 -21.19
CA VAL A 571 -28.20 53.75 -22.42
C VAL A 571 -27.30 53.85 -23.65
N GLU A 572 -26.14 54.48 -23.51
CA GLU A 572 -25.28 54.79 -24.64
C GLU A 572 -24.50 53.57 -25.18
N PHE A 573 -24.09 52.63 -24.31
CA PHE A 573 -23.09 51.63 -24.69
C PHE A 573 -23.56 50.17 -24.66
N CYS A 574 -24.54 49.81 -23.83
CA CYS A 574 -24.82 48.42 -23.47
C CYS A 574 -25.89 47.71 -24.33
N LYS A 575 -25.92 46.36 -24.26
CA LYS A 575 -26.98 45.55 -24.89
C LYS A 575 -28.35 45.86 -24.30
N THR A 576 -29.39 45.93 -25.13
CA THR A 576 -30.76 46.29 -24.73
C THR A 576 -31.30 45.39 -23.61
N ASP A 577 -31.00 44.09 -23.67
CA ASP A 577 -31.40 43.11 -22.63
C ASP A 577 -30.66 43.30 -21.30
N PHE A 578 -29.44 43.87 -21.34
CA PHE A 578 -28.67 44.18 -20.14
C PHE A 578 -29.16 45.49 -19.50
N VAL A 579 -29.38 46.53 -20.29
CA VAL A 579 -29.86 47.84 -19.82
C VAL A 579 -31.15 47.68 -18.99
N ASN A 580 -32.11 46.90 -19.48
CA ASN A 580 -33.38 46.66 -18.77
C ASN A 580 -33.21 45.99 -17.40
N LYS A 581 -32.11 45.27 -17.14
CA LYS A 581 -31.87 44.60 -15.84
C LYS A 581 -31.21 45.51 -14.81
N VAL A 582 -30.43 46.51 -15.24
CA VAL A 582 -29.56 47.30 -14.35
C VAL A 582 -29.87 48.80 -14.31
N ALA A 583 -30.82 49.27 -15.13
CA ALA A 583 -31.26 50.66 -15.13
C ALA A 583 -31.80 51.12 -13.76
N GLU A 584 -32.46 50.26 -12.98
CA GLU A 584 -33.08 50.67 -11.70
C GLU A 584 -32.21 50.46 -10.45
N TYR A 585 -30.88 50.39 -10.58
CA TYR A 585 -30.01 50.19 -9.42
C TYR A 585 -29.97 51.44 -8.50
N PRO A 586 -30.17 51.32 -7.16
CA PRO A 586 -30.01 52.44 -6.22
C PRO A 586 -28.54 52.82 -6.01
N LEU A 587 -28.24 54.04 -5.53
CA LEU A 587 -26.87 54.58 -5.41
C LEU A 587 -25.88 53.64 -4.70
N LYS A 588 -26.35 52.89 -3.71
CA LYS A 588 -25.54 51.86 -3.04
C LYS A 588 -25.15 50.72 -3.99
N LYS A 589 -26.11 50.17 -4.73
CA LYS A 589 -25.88 49.13 -5.74
C LYS A 589 -25.10 49.65 -6.96
N ILE A 590 -25.27 50.92 -7.31
CA ILE A 590 -24.46 51.58 -8.35
C ILE A 590 -22.98 51.56 -7.94
N ASN A 591 -22.67 51.98 -6.70
CA ASN A 591 -21.31 51.92 -6.17
C ASN A 591 -20.76 50.48 -6.06
N GLU A 592 -21.60 49.53 -5.63
CA GLU A 592 -21.22 48.10 -5.57
C GLU A 592 -20.90 47.55 -6.97
N PHE A 593 -21.74 47.82 -7.97
CA PHE A 593 -21.50 47.38 -9.35
C PHE A 593 -20.22 47.99 -9.93
N GLY A 594 -20.00 49.29 -9.67
CA GLY A 594 -18.77 50.00 -10.01
C GLY A 594 -17.53 49.25 -9.52
N ALA A 595 -17.55 48.83 -8.26
CA ALA A 595 -16.44 48.09 -7.66
C ALA A 595 -16.20 46.71 -8.31
N GLU A 596 -17.26 46.00 -8.72
CA GLU A 596 -17.18 44.60 -9.14
C GLU A 596 -16.84 44.39 -10.63
N ASN A 597 -17.36 45.23 -11.53
CA ASN A 597 -17.36 44.93 -12.98
C ASN A 597 -16.39 45.75 -13.82
N THR A 598 -15.53 46.55 -13.17
CA THR A 598 -14.62 47.51 -13.80
C THR A 598 -13.67 46.90 -14.87
N ASN A 599 -13.40 45.58 -14.85
CA ASN A 599 -12.42 44.92 -15.71
C ASN A 599 -13.00 43.91 -16.73
N ASN A 600 -14.32 43.66 -16.77
CA ASN A 600 -14.94 42.66 -17.65
C ASN A 600 -16.20 43.20 -18.34
N LEU A 601 -16.05 44.35 -19.01
CA LEU A 601 -17.19 45.06 -19.61
C LEU A 601 -17.58 44.54 -20.99
N GLU A 602 -16.67 43.89 -21.73
CA GLU A 602 -16.88 43.49 -23.13
C GLU A 602 -18.09 42.55 -23.31
N ALA A 603 -18.36 41.68 -22.35
CA ALA A 603 -19.50 40.75 -22.39
C ALA A 603 -20.87 41.45 -22.50
N TYR A 604 -20.95 42.71 -22.03
CA TYR A 604 -22.19 43.48 -21.90
C TYR A 604 -22.45 44.46 -23.07
N LEU A 605 -21.62 44.43 -24.13
CA LEU A 605 -21.66 45.35 -25.29
C LEU A 605 -22.06 44.61 -26.61
N HIS A 606 -22.88 45.21 -27.50
CA HIS A 606 -23.45 44.62 -28.76
C HIS A 606 -22.45 44.31 -29.91
N VAL A 607 -22.65 43.24 -30.72
CA VAL A 607 -21.86 42.89 -31.97
C VAL A 607 -22.71 42.09 -33.01
N GLN A 608 -22.77 42.45 -34.31
CA GLN A 608 -23.27 41.60 -35.44
C GLN A 608 -22.57 41.93 -36.78
N PHE A 609 -21.97 40.98 -37.53
CA PHE A 609 -21.38 41.28 -38.86
C PHE A 609 -21.19 40.14 -39.90
N ASN A 610 -21.90 39.01 -39.83
CA ASN A 610 -21.77 37.98 -40.89
C ASN A 610 -22.73 38.11 -42.08
N ASP A 611 -23.78 38.94 -42.01
CA ASP A 611 -24.84 38.95 -43.05
C ASP A 611 -25.05 40.30 -43.76
N MET A 612 -24.09 41.23 -43.74
CA MET A 612 -24.26 42.47 -44.53
C MET A 612 -23.82 42.27 -45.99
N PRO A 613 -24.73 42.38 -46.98
CA PRO A 613 -24.37 42.32 -48.38
C PRO A 613 -23.39 43.46 -48.66
N ASN A 614 -22.21 43.13 -49.19
CA ASN A 614 -21.31 44.19 -49.64
C ASN A 614 -21.92 44.76 -50.93
N GLU A 615 -22.79 45.76 -50.78
CA GLU A 615 -23.45 46.44 -51.89
C GLU A 615 -22.44 46.99 -52.90
N GLN A 616 -21.25 47.41 -52.46
CA GLN A 616 -20.17 47.85 -53.35
C GLN A 616 -19.55 46.69 -54.14
N LEU A 617 -19.41 45.51 -53.53
CA LEU A 617 -18.97 44.29 -54.21
C LEU A 617 -20.00 43.84 -55.25
N ILE A 618 -21.29 43.86 -54.89
CA ILE A 618 -22.40 43.54 -55.79
C ILE A 618 -22.45 44.53 -56.97
N MET A 619 -22.33 45.83 -56.71
CA MET A 619 -22.31 46.86 -57.75
C MET A 619 -21.11 46.73 -58.69
N GLY A 620 -19.90 46.52 -58.15
CA GLY A 620 -18.71 46.37 -58.98
C GLY A 620 -18.71 45.06 -59.77
N TRP A 621 -19.28 43.99 -59.23
CA TRP A 621 -19.52 42.72 -59.92
C TRP A 621 -20.44 42.88 -61.13
N ASN A 622 -21.58 43.56 -60.96
CA ASN A 622 -22.51 43.82 -62.07
C ASN A 622 -21.84 44.65 -63.19
N THR A 623 -21.01 45.63 -62.81
CA THR A 623 -20.23 46.45 -63.77
C THR A 623 -19.21 45.61 -64.55
N LEU A 624 -18.59 44.63 -63.90
CA LEU A 624 -17.64 43.70 -64.52
C LEU A 624 -18.33 42.82 -65.56
N ILE A 625 -19.52 42.29 -65.27
CA ILE A 625 -20.31 41.49 -66.21
C ILE A 625 -20.63 42.28 -67.49
N ASP A 626 -21.18 43.49 -67.34
CA ASP A 626 -21.60 44.32 -68.48
C ASP A 626 -20.44 44.70 -69.42
N THR A 627 -19.26 44.97 -68.85
CA THR A 627 -18.08 45.42 -69.60
C THR A 627 -17.49 44.32 -70.49
N TYR A 628 -17.60 43.05 -70.08
CA TYR A 628 -16.94 41.91 -70.73
C TYR A 628 -17.90 40.88 -71.34
N LYS A 629 -19.18 41.21 -71.53
CA LYS A 629 -20.26 40.31 -71.99
C LYS A 629 -20.00 39.46 -73.26
N GLN A 630 -19.04 39.84 -74.11
CA GLN A 630 -18.69 39.04 -75.30
C GLN A 630 -17.67 37.93 -75.02
N ASN A 631 -17.11 37.88 -73.81
CA ASN A 631 -16.16 36.85 -73.39
C ASN A 631 -16.88 35.50 -73.19
N SER A 632 -16.31 34.40 -73.71
CA SER A 632 -16.95 33.07 -73.68
C SER A 632 -17.23 32.56 -72.28
N ILE A 633 -16.43 32.96 -71.28
CA ILE A 633 -16.56 32.54 -69.88
C ILE A 633 -17.78 33.18 -69.18
N LEU A 634 -18.30 34.28 -69.72
CA LEU A 634 -19.45 35.01 -69.16
C LEU A 634 -20.78 34.67 -69.86
N LYS A 635 -20.84 33.58 -70.63
CA LYS A 635 -22.06 33.12 -71.32
C LYS A 635 -22.85 32.05 -70.56
N GLU A 636 -22.30 31.53 -69.47
CA GLU A 636 -22.99 30.61 -68.54
C GLU A 636 -23.71 31.40 -67.43
N GLU A 637 -24.63 30.80 -66.68
CA GLU A 637 -25.40 31.50 -65.63
C GLU A 637 -24.49 32.16 -64.57
N LEU A 638 -24.67 33.47 -64.32
CA LEU A 638 -23.82 34.28 -63.45
C LEU A 638 -24.51 34.63 -62.11
N PRO A 639 -23.79 34.60 -60.96
CA PRO A 639 -24.37 34.82 -59.62
C PRO A 639 -24.71 36.28 -59.27
N GLN A 640 -25.56 36.45 -58.25
CA GLN A 640 -26.17 37.76 -57.88
C GLN A 640 -25.99 38.20 -56.41
N THR A 641 -25.57 37.34 -55.46
CA THR A 641 -25.39 37.74 -54.04
C THR A 641 -23.93 38.00 -53.70
N ALA A 642 -23.63 38.85 -52.70
CA ALA A 642 -22.24 39.18 -52.34
C ALA A 642 -21.40 37.95 -51.99
N ASP A 643 -21.96 36.95 -51.31
CA ASP A 643 -21.25 35.72 -50.97
C ASP A 643 -21.04 34.81 -52.19
N ASP A 644 -22.07 34.62 -53.02
CA ASP A 644 -21.95 33.80 -54.23
C ASP A 644 -21.02 34.45 -55.26
N ILE A 645 -21.00 35.78 -55.33
CA ILE A 645 -20.08 36.56 -56.15
C ILE A 645 -18.62 36.32 -55.72
N ARG A 646 -18.34 36.27 -54.41
CA ARG A 646 -16.99 35.97 -53.89
C ARG A 646 -16.55 34.57 -54.36
N VAL A 647 -17.42 33.57 -54.17
CA VAL A 647 -17.15 32.18 -54.55
C VAL A 647 -16.92 32.05 -56.07
N TRP A 648 -17.68 32.80 -56.88
CA TRP A 648 -17.50 32.79 -58.33
C TRP A 648 -16.21 33.48 -58.76
N LEU A 649 -15.92 34.67 -58.21
CA LEU A 649 -14.70 35.43 -58.52
C LEU A 649 -13.45 34.58 -58.25
N ASP A 650 -13.46 33.76 -57.21
CA ASP A 650 -12.34 32.89 -56.85
C ASP A 650 -12.18 31.68 -57.79
N SER A 651 -13.27 31.12 -58.31
CA SER A 651 -13.24 29.88 -59.13
C SER A 651 -12.93 30.10 -60.62
N HIS A 652 -13.29 31.25 -61.19
CA HIS A 652 -13.17 31.49 -62.65
C HIS A 652 -12.05 32.49 -63.02
N ALA A 653 -11.30 33.01 -62.04
CA ALA A 653 -10.23 33.98 -62.27
C ALA A 653 -9.08 33.45 -63.14
N GLU A 654 -8.80 32.15 -63.16
CA GLU A 654 -7.61 31.59 -63.82
C GLU A 654 -7.73 31.37 -65.32
N SER A 655 -8.92 31.00 -65.80
CA SER A 655 -9.22 30.75 -67.21
C SER A 655 -9.52 32.02 -68.01
N ALA A 656 -9.67 33.17 -67.34
CA ALA A 656 -10.02 34.45 -67.94
C ALA A 656 -8.88 35.12 -68.74
N THR A 657 -9.24 35.87 -69.78
CA THR A 657 -8.28 36.72 -70.51
C THR A 657 -7.62 37.76 -69.58
N LYS A 658 -6.36 38.12 -69.86
CA LYS A 658 -5.51 38.94 -68.98
C LYS A 658 -6.17 40.23 -68.44
N LYS A 659 -6.98 40.93 -69.25
CA LYS A 659 -7.70 42.16 -68.83
C LYS A 659 -8.82 41.87 -67.82
N LEU A 660 -9.58 40.79 -67.99
CA LEU A 660 -10.67 40.41 -67.10
C LEU A 660 -10.14 40.00 -65.71
N LYS A 661 -9.05 39.22 -65.67
CA LYS A 661 -8.40 38.77 -64.43
C LYS A 661 -7.96 39.93 -63.52
N GLN A 662 -7.46 41.03 -64.10
CA GLN A 662 -7.08 42.21 -63.32
C GLN A 662 -8.28 42.92 -62.68
N THR A 663 -9.42 42.94 -63.36
CA THR A 663 -10.64 43.60 -62.86
C THR A 663 -11.26 42.78 -61.72
N ILE A 664 -11.27 41.45 -61.86
CA ILE A 664 -11.68 40.50 -60.80
C ILE A 664 -10.85 40.72 -59.52
N LYS A 665 -9.53 40.81 -59.64
CA LYS A 665 -8.65 40.99 -58.50
C LYS A 665 -8.92 42.28 -57.73
N ASN A 666 -9.13 43.39 -58.44
CA ASN A 666 -9.41 44.69 -57.81
C ASN A 666 -10.72 44.67 -56.99
N LEU A 667 -11.71 43.88 -57.42
CA LEU A 667 -12.97 43.71 -56.71
C LEU A 667 -12.81 42.97 -55.38
N ILE A 668 -12.01 41.89 -55.36
CA ILE A 668 -11.71 41.13 -54.15
C ILE A 668 -10.96 41.99 -53.12
N ASP A 669 -9.93 42.73 -53.56
CA ASP A 669 -9.13 43.57 -52.67
C ASP A 669 -9.98 44.67 -52.00
N ALA A 670 -11.00 45.19 -52.69
CA ALA A 670 -11.91 46.19 -52.12
C ALA A 670 -12.82 45.62 -51.01
N ASP A 671 -13.32 44.40 -51.15
CA ASP A 671 -14.17 43.74 -50.13
C ASP A 671 -13.41 43.50 -48.81
N VAL A 672 -12.18 43.00 -48.92
CA VAL A 672 -11.31 42.76 -47.75
C VAL A 672 -11.07 44.05 -46.97
N LYS A 673 -10.84 45.16 -47.67
CA LYS A 673 -10.60 46.47 -47.04
C LYS A 673 -11.82 46.95 -46.25
N ASN A 674 -13.03 46.78 -46.77
CA ASN A 674 -14.26 47.20 -46.08
C ASN A 674 -14.45 46.42 -44.76
N LYS A 675 -14.23 45.09 -44.76
CA LYS A 675 -14.34 44.26 -43.54
C LYS A 675 -13.38 44.70 -42.44
N MET A 676 -12.17 45.14 -42.77
CA MET A 676 -11.22 45.62 -41.77
C MET A 676 -11.65 46.95 -41.14
N GLN A 677 -12.20 47.88 -41.92
CA GLN A 677 -12.61 49.19 -41.41
C GLN A 677 -13.70 49.07 -40.34
N VAL A 678 -14.75 48.29 -40.64
CA VAL A 678 -15.85 47.99 -39.73
C VAL A 678 -15.35 47.44 -38.39
N ARG A 679 -14.43 46.46 -38.40
CA ARG A 679 -13.87 45.89 -37.17
C ARG A 679 -13.11 46.91 -36.31
N SER A 680 -12.49 47.91 -36.93
CA SER A 680 -11.75 48.94 -36.20
C SER A 680 -12.67 49.93 -35.49
N GLU A 681 -13.84 50.22 -36.07
CA GLU A 681 -14.80 51.18 -35.51
C GLU A 681 -15.45 50.63 -34.24
N GLU A 682 -15.79 49.34 -34.18
CA GLU A 682 -16.37 48.75 -32.96
C GLU A 682 -15.38 48.68 -31.80
N ARG A 683 -14.11 48.36 -32.07
CA ARG A 683 -13.08 48.34 -31.02
C ARG A 683 -12.97 49.71 -30.33
N LYS A 684 -13.06 50.80 -31.09
CA LYS A 684 -13.03 52.16 -30.53
C LYS A 684 -14.26 52.47 -29.68
N ARG A 685 -15.44 51.93 -30.03
CA ARG A 685 -16.68 52.10 -29.26
C ARG A 685 -16.59 51.44 -27.88
N VAL A 686 -16.12 50.20 -27.83
CA VAL A 686 -15.96 49.42 -26.58
C VAL A 686 -14.97 50.08 -25.60
N GLU A 687 -13.86 50.59 -26.13
CA GLU A 687 -12.85 51.27 -25.33
C GLU A 687 -13.39 52.59 -24.74
N SER A 688 -14.15 53.36 -25.53
CA SER A 688 -14.79 54.59 -25.08
C SER A 688 -15.79 54.34 -23.94
N ALA A 689 -16.59 53.28 -24.04
CA ALA A 689 -17.52 52.87 -22.99
C ALA A 689 -16.78 52.58 -21.67
N THR A 690 -15.69 51.84 -21.74
CA THR A 690 -14.93 51.42 -20.55
C THR A 690 -14.30 52.61 -19.80
N VAL A 691 -13.81 53.61 -20.53
CA VAL A 691 -13.21 54.82 -19.93
C VAL A 691 -14.27 55.67 -19.20
N ALA A 692 -15.43 55.87 -19.83
CA ALA A 692 -16.51 56.67 -19.26
C ALA A 692 -16.98 56.11 -17.90
N PHE A 693 -17.07 54.79 -17.78
CA PHE A 693 -17.46 54.11 -16.54
C PHE A 693 -16.51 54.41 -15.37
N LYS A 694 -15.20 54.28 -15.58
CA LYS A 694 -14.17 54.45 -14.53
C LYS A 694 -14.10 55.89 -14.01
N GLN A 695 -14.22 56.87 -14.89
CA GLN A 695 -14.07 58.29 -14.50
C GLN A 695 -15.15 58.74 -13.52
N MET A 696 -16.40 58.35 -13.77
CA MET A 696 -17.55 58.75 -12.97
C MET A 696 -17.39 58.44 -11.46
N PHE A 697 -16.98 57.22 -11.09
CA PHE A 697 -16.87 56.82 -9.69
C PHE A 697 -15.72 57.51 -8.95
N SER A 698 -14.58 57.70 -9.62
CA SER A 698 -13.41 58.34 -9.01
C SER A 698 -13.66 59.79 -8.58
N ALA A 699 -14.47 60.54 -9.35
CA ALA A 699 -14.75 61.95 -9.09
C ALA A 699 -15.63 62.16 -7.86
N TYR A 700 -16.51 61.22 -7.56
CA TYR A 700 -17.43 61.29 -6.42
C TYR A 700 -16.70 61.14 -5.08
N GLU A 701 -15.80 60.15 -4.96
CA GLU A 701 -15.13 59.81 -3.70
C GLU A 701 -14.19 60.92 -3.19
N GLN A 702 -13.56 61.67 -4.09
CA GLN A 702 -12.62 62.73 -3.71
C GLN A 702 -13.30 63.89 -2.96
N LYS A 703 -14.51 64.28 -3.37
CA LYS A 703 -15.17 65.47 -2.81
C LYS A 703 -15.67 65.28 -1.39
N VAL A 704 -16.30 64.15 -1.07
CA VAL A 704 -16.83 63.85 0.27
C VAL A 704 -15.71 63.82 1.32
N ASN A 705 -14.55 63.30 0.93
CA ASN A 705 -13.41 63.20 1.82
C ASN A 705 -12.77 64.56 2.15
N GLY A 706 -12.95 65.61 1.33
CA GLY A 706 -12.39 66.93 1.58
C GLY A 706 -13.03 67.65 2.77
N LEU A 707 -14.36 67.66 2.84
CA LEU A 707 -15.13 68.46 3.80
C LEU A 707 -14.97 68.03 5.26
N ASN A 708 -15.02 66.72 5.50
CA ASN A 708 -14.94 66.17 6.86
C ASN A 708 -13.57 66.44 7.51
N ARG A 709 -12.54 66.73 6.70
CA ARG A 709 -11.18 66.98 7.21
C ARG A 709 -11.05 68.35 7.85
N GLU A 710 -11.67 69.37 7.28
CA GLU A 710 -11.46 70.75 7.72
C GLU A 710 -12.30 71.09 8.98
N TYR A 711 -13.51 70.53 9.11
CA TYR A 711 -14.36 70.67 10.31
C TYR A 711 -13.67 70.26 11.59
N LYS A 712 -13.09 69.07 11.54
CA LYS A 712 -12.41 68.47 12.68
C LYS A 712 -11.14 69.25 13.04
N SER A 713 -10.54 69.95 12.08
CA SER A 713 -9.30 70.70 12.29
C SER A 713 -9.51 71.88 13.24
N LEU A 714 -10.54 72.69 13.03
CA LEU A 714 -10.73 73.92 13.80
C LEU A 714 -11.35 73.68 15.18
N MET A 715 -12.26 72.70 15.34
CA MET A 715 -12.84 72.33 16.65
C MET A 715 -11.74 72.10 17.67
N ASN A 716 -10.71 71.42 17.20
CA ASN A 716 -9.62 70.94 18.00
C ASN A 716 -8.69 72.08 18.44
N ASN A 717 -8.44 73.08 17.60
CA ASN A 717 -7.49 74.16 17.90
C ASN A 717 -7.91 75.02 19.11
N VAL A 718 -9.20 75.24 19.25
CA VAL A 718 -9.83 76.07 20.30
C VAL A 718 -9.67 75.45 21.67
N GLU A 719 -10.20 74.25 21.78
CA GLU A 719 -10.16 73.47 23.00
C GLU A 719 -8.70 73.23 23.43
N GLN A 720 -7.78 73.11 22.46
CA GLN A 720 -6.36 72.93 22.74
C GLN A 720 -5.73 74.08 23.53
N LEU A 721 -6.00 75.33 23.18
CA LEU A 721 -5.25 76.44 23.77
C LEU A 721 -5.76 76.82 25.17
N ASN A 722 -7.04 76.65 25.47
CA ASN A 722 -7.60 77.07 26.77
C ASN A 722 -7.19 76.11 27.87
N ASN A 723 -7.19 74.84 27.48
CA ASN A 723 -6.61 73.80 28.28
C ASN A 723 -5.11 74.07 28.53
N LYS A 724 -4.34 74.55 27.56
CA LYS A 724 -2.91 74.87 27.74
C LYS A 724 -2.67 75.95 28.81
N LYS A 725 -3.46 77.01 28.82
CA LYS A 725 -3.33 78.10 29.80
C LYS A 725 -3.55 77.63 31.24
N ASN A 726 -4.68 76.97 31.50
CA ASN A 726 -5.03 76.53 32.86
C ASN A 726 -4.05 75.48 33.38
N LYS A 727 -3.51 74.70 32.44
CA LYS A 727 -2.45 73.75 32.71
C LYS A 727 -1.18 74.44 33.21
N ASP A 728 -0.67 75.43 32.50
CA ASP A 728 0.59 76.08 32.89
C ASP A 728 0.53 76.72 34.30
N LEU A 729 -0.65 77.23 34.70
CA LEU A 729 -0.86 77.82 36.04
C LEU A 729 -0.87 76.76 37.14
N SER A 730 -1.51 75.64 36.85
CA SER A 730 -1.48 74.48 37.71
C SER A 730 -0.06 73.95 37.87
N ASP A 731 0.72 73.93 36.79
CA ASP A 731 2.05 73.32 36.75
C ASP A 731 3.06 74.06 37.63
N LEU A 732 3.02 75.39 37.68
CA LEU A 732 3.91 76.17 38.54
C LEU A 732 3.62 75.95 40.04
N ASN A 733 2.36 76.06 40.45
CA ASN A 733 1.96 75.90 41.86
C ASN A 733 2.22 74.47 42.37
N LYS A 734 2.06 73.49 41.49
CA LYS A 734 2.43 72.10 41.78
C LYS A 734 3.93 71.92 41.94
N HIS A 735 4.76 72.67 41.23
CA HIS A 735 6.22 72.51 41.29
C HIS A 735 6.81 73.06 42.60
N SER A 736 6.35 74.22 43.06
CA SER A 736 6.90 74.90 44.25
C SER A 736 6.51 74.27 45.59
N THR A 737 5.32 73.67 45.69
CA THR A 737 4.84 72.98 46.91
C THR A 737 5.45 71.58 47.09
N ASN A 738 6.23 71.10 46.12
CA ASN A 738 6.81 69.75 46.08
C ASN A 738 8.31 69.70 46.42
N LYS A 739 8.82 70.57 47.31
CA LYS A 739 10.21 70.52 47.78
C LYS A 739 10.40 69.43 48.86
N ILE A 740 10.25 68.18 48.44
CA ILE A 740 10.58 66.99 49.23
C ILE A 740 11.41 66.07 48.34
N PHE A 741 12.71 66.01 48.60
CA PHE A 741 13.62 65.07 47.95
C PHE A 741 13.46 63.70 48.60
N LYS A 742 12.39 63.03 48.20
CA LYS A 742 12.28 61.59 48.32
C LYS A 742 13.13 61.01 47.20
N THR A 743 13.73 59.87 47.45
CA THR A 743 14.52 59.12 46.48
C THR A 743 13.60 58.64 45.37
N LYS A 744 13.41 59.54 44.40
CA LYS A 744 12.55 59.32 43.24
C LYS A 744 13.38 58.69 42.14
N ASN A 745 13.63 57.39 42.34
CA ASN A 745 13.49 56.37 41.32
C ASN A 745 14.36 56.53 40.05
N LYS A 746 15.28 55.59 39.87
CA LYS A 746 15.65 54.92 38.60
C LYS A 746 16.26 55.73 37.44
N ASP A 747 16.34 57.06 37.48
CA ASP A 747 16.80 57.88 36.33
C ASP A 747 18.07 58.72 36.56
N SER A 748 18.73 58.60 37.72
CA SER A 748 20.09 59.15 37.87
C SER A 748 21.02 58.54 36.82
N VAL A 749 22.04 59.28 36.40
CA VAL A 749 23.00 58.77 35.39
C VAL A 749 23.55 57.41 35.80
N LEU A 750 23.74 57.22 37.11
CA LEU A 750 24.12 55.94 37.68
C LEU A 750 22.99 54.92 37.65
N ALA A 751 21.76 55.26 38.04
CA ALA A 751 20.62 54.34 37.95
C ALA A 751 20.41 53.80 36.52
N LYS A 752 20.75 54.59 35.50
CA LYS A 752 20.74 54.14 34.09
C LYS A 752 21.93 53.26 33.73
N LEU A 753 23.14 53.62 34.18
CA LEU A 753 24.35 52.79 34.05
C LEU A 753 24.20 51.42 34.71
N PHE A 754 23.42 51.38 35.78
CA PHE A 754 23.09 50.22 36.59
C PHE A 754 21.84 49.46 36.13
N GLY A 755 21.09 50.02 35.18
CA GLY A 755 19.82 49.50 34.75
C GLY A 755 18.65 49.90 35.66
N LYS A 756 17.48 50.11 35.04
CA LYS A 756 16.25 50.59 35.69
C LYS A 756 15.61 49.64 36.72
N ASP A 757 16.27 48.59 37.22
CA ASP A 757 15.66 47.62 38.14
C ASP A 757 16.27 47.54 39.54
N VAL A 758 16.65 48.71 40.05
CA VAL A 758 17.01 48.96 41.46
C VAL A 758 15.88 48.64 42.46
N MET A 759 14.69 48.25 42.00
CA MET A 759 13.56 47.89 42.90
C MET A 759 12.92 46.54 42.61
N ASN A 760 13.46 45.73 41.70
CA ASN A 760 12.84 44.43 41.46
C ASN A 760 13.78 43.37 40.90
N THR A 761 14.84 43.04 41.64
CA THR A 761 15.37 41.67 41.65
C THR A 761 15.96 41.33 43.03
N ASN A 762 15.13 41.34 44.07
CA ASN A 762 15.30 40.37 45.17
C ASN A 762 14.67 39.04 44.74
N THR A 763 14.88 38.65 43.49
CA THR A 763 14.70 37.26 43.10
C THR A 763 15.80 36.54 43.85
N SER A 764 15.45 35.87 44.95
CA SER A 764 16.31 34.84 45.49
C SER A 764 16.71 33.97 44.31
N PHE A 765 18.01 33.84 44.08
CA PHE A 765 18.55 32.83 43.21
C PHE A 765 18.13 31.48 43.81
N VAL A 766 17.10 30.91 43.19
CA VAL A 766 16.59 29.59 43.52
C VAL A 766 17.13 28.66 42.45
N LEU A 767 17.84 27.63 42.88
CA LEU A 767 18.18 26.53 42.01
C LEU A 767 16.99 25.58 42.01
N ASN A 768 16.49 25.27 40.81
CA ASN A 768 15.56 24.16 40.66
C ASN A 768 16.36 22.87 40.75
N TRP A 769 16.60 22.41 41.98
CA TRP A 769 17.30 21.15 42.20
C TRP A 769 16.51 20.02 41.53
N PRO A 770 17.18 19.19 40.73
CA PRO A 770 16.58 17.94 40.27
C PRO A 770 16.12 17.13 41.48
N SER A 771 14.95 16.50 41.38
CA SER A 771 14.41 15.60 42.42
C SER A 771 15.28 14.36 42.62
N GLU A 772 16.19 14.09 41.69
CA GLU A 772 17.02 12.89 41.62
C GLU A 772 18.50 13.26 41.48
N GLU A 773 19.36 12.49 42.14
CA GLU A 773 20.82 12.60 42.00
C GLU A 773 21.31 11.79 40.79
N LEU A 774 22.41 12.22 40.19
CA LEU A 774 23.08 11.44 39.13
C LEU A 774 23.56 10.09 39.69
N PRO A 775 23.59 9.03 38.87
CA PRO A 775 24.04 7.72 39.31
C PRO A 775 25.51 7.77 39.74
N CYS A 776 25.85 7.00 40.77
CA CYS A 776 27.23 6.88 41.25
C CYS A 776 28.10 5.98 40.34
N VAL A 777 27.47 5.09 39.57
CA VAL A 777 28.09 4.21 38.58
C VAL A 777 27.25 4.16 37.30
N GLY A 778 27.91 4.14 36.15
CA GLY A 778 27.23 4.15 34.84
C GLY A 778 26.71 5.52 34.43
N ASN A 779 26.07 5.57 33.26
CA ASN A 779 25.50 6.77 32.67
C ASN A 779 24.01 6.56 32.37
N LEU A 780 23.18 7.54 32.72
CA LEU A 780 21.74 7.50 32.50
C LEU A 780 21.34 7.99 31.09
N TYR A 781 20.44 7.27 30.44
CA TYR A 781 19.93 7.56 29.10
C TYR A 781 18.40 7.44 29.05
N THR A 782 17.79 8.05 28.03
CA THR A 782 16.35 7.94 27.75
C THR A 782 16.09 7.50 26.32
N CYS A 783 15.11 6.60 26.15
CA CYS A 783 14.57 6.22 24.84
C CYS A 783 13.09 5.86 24.98
N LYS A 784 12.23 6.43 24.12
CA LYS A 784 10.77 6.16 24.07
C LYS A 784 10.07 6.23 25.44
N ASN A 785 10.39 7.25 26.25
CA ASN A 785 9.89 7.48 27.62
C ASN A 785 10.36 6.51 28.71
N ASN A 786 11.26 5.58 28.40
CA ASN A 786 11.92 4.73 29.40
C ASN A 786 13.33 5.23 29.69
N ARG A 787 13.77 5.03 30.94
CA ARG A 787 15.14 5.34 31.39
C ARG A 787 15.99 4.10 31.39
N PHE A 788 17.26 4.27 31.02
CA PHE A 788 18.24 3.19 30.96
C PHE A 788 19.51 3.60 31.68
N LEU A 789 19.98 2.78 32.62
CA LEU A 789 21.29 2.97 33.26
C LEU A 789 22.31 2.10 32.55
N ALA A 790 23.23 2.73 31.81
CA ALA A 790 24.25 2.01 31.05
C ALA A 790 25.54 1.83 31.86
N ILE A 791 25.99 0.58 32.01
CA ILE A 791 27.25 0.22 32.66
C ILE A 791 28.20 -0.52 31.71
N ARG A 792 29.50 -0.51 32.04
CA ARG A 792 30.55 -1.14 31.23
C ARG A 792 31.27 -2.29 31.94
N TYR A 793 31.40 -2.22 33.27
CA TYR A 793 32.24 -3.13 34.04
C TYR A 793 31.42 -4.03 34.95
N LYS A 794 31.85 -5.31 35.08
CA LYS A 794 31.21 -6.29 35.97
C LYS A 794 31.26 -5.87 37.45
N ALA A 795 32.29 -5.11 37.85
CA ALA A 795 32.46 -4.63 39.22
C ALA A 795 31.35 -3.67 39.66
N ASP A 796 30.67 -3.02 38.71
CA ASP A 796 29.65 -2.01 38.99
C ASP A 796 28.23 -2.62 39.08
N ILE A 797 28.04 -3.91 38.78
CA ILE A 797 26.70 -4.53 38.62
C ILE A 797 25.83 -4.34 39.87
N GLU A 798 26.35 -4.66 41.06
CA GLU A 798 25.56 -4.59 42.29
C GLU A 798 25.17 -3.16 42.68
N LEU A 799 26.09 -2.20 42.50
CA LEU A 799 25.80 -0.78 42.72
C LEU A 799 24.85 -0.23 41.64
N ALA A 800 25.00 -0.68 40.40
CA ALA A 800 24.15 -0.26 39.30
C ALA A 800 22.72 -0.80 39.42
N LYS A 801 22.51 -2.01 39.96
CA LYS A 801 21.18 -2.51 40.30
C LYS A 801 20.48 -1.61 41.33
N GLN A 802 21.20 -1.16 42.36
CA GLN A 802 20.68 -0.24 43.38
C GLN A 802 20.33 1.12 42.77
N GLU A 803 21.22 1.68 41.95
CA GLU A 803 21.00 2.96 41.26
C GLU A 803 19.89 2.89 40.21
N ALA A 804 19.80 1.80 39.45
CA ALA A 804 18.74 1.54 38.47
C ALA A 804 17.36 1.49 39.17
N ALA A 805 17.27 0.78 40.29
CA ALA A 805 16.06 0.74 41.11
C ALA A 805 15.70 2.13 41.67
N ARG A 806 16.69 2.89 42.18
CA ARG A 806 16.51 4.25 42.69
C ARG A 806 16.02 5.23 41.63
N LEU A 807 16.52 5.11 40.39
CA LEU A 807 16.24 6.01 39.27
C LEU A 807 15.08 5.56 38.39
N HIS A 808 14.42 4.44 38.73
CA HIS A 808 13.41 3.77 37.91
C HIS A 808 13.87 3.57 36.47
N ALA A 809 15.11 3.08 36.32
CA ALA A 809 15.76 2.85 35.04
C ALA A 809 16.04 1.36 34.82
N ASP A 810 15.97 0.91 33.57
CA ASP A 810 16.36 -0.44 33.18
C ASP A 810 17.89 -0.52 33.06
N LEU A 811 18.49 -1.56 33.64
CA LEU A 811 19.94 -1.76 33.58
C LEU A 811 20.33 -2.27 32.18
N VAL A 812 21.28 -1.60 31.54
CA VAL A 812 21.78 -1.97 30.20
C VAL A 812 23.29 -1.88 30.14
N VAL A 813 23.88 -2.46 29.08
CA VAL A 813 25.31 -2.43 28.83
C VAL A 813 25.64 -1.44 27.74
N GLU A 814 26.67 -0.63 27.97
CA GLU A 814 27.22 0.24 26.93
C GLU A 814 27.93 -0.61 25.87
N ARG A 815 27.55 -0.46 24.59
CA ARG A 815 28.28 -1.12 23.51
C ARG A 815 29.70 -0.58 23.49
N SER A 816 30.70 -1.45 23.63
CA SER A 816 32.07 -1.09 23.31
C SER A 816 32.12 -0.71 21.83
N SER A 817 32.19 0.59 21.55
CA SER A 817 32.65 1.07 20.24
C SER A 817 34.01 0.42 20.00
N LYS A 818 34.07 -0.52 19.07
CA LYS A 818 35.35 -1.00 18.54
C LYS A 818 36.12 0.16 17.93
#